data_AF-A0A7S3QW96-F1
#
_entry.id   AF-A0A7S3QW96-F1
#
_cell.length_a   1.000
_cell.length_b   1.000
_cell.length_c   1.000
_cell.angle_alpha   90.00
_cell.angle_beta   90.00
_cell.angle_gamma   90.00
#
_symmetry.space_group_name_H-M   'P 1'
#
loop_
_entity.id
_entity.type
_entity.pdbx_description
1 polymer ?
#
loop_
_entity_poly.entity_id
_entity_poly.type
_entity_poly.pdbx_seq_one_letter_code
_entity_poly.pdbx_strand_id
1 'polypeptide(L)'
;MANVTFDIMWREAMMELLDQLEAENPEDAALVPKDLSEWACIYIKYIQILRKLETAYDQMVQPQKRLDMRKALEACIGRMLEVRHWMVKLNRGIDFVSMDDILVDLKLTADVLEVPVPKYFIEDRAKELDDRDKFLEALVEKYHVKPIQDLPTIKQGAPLAEEDAVMCIQKNERGRQARERARGLSILKKQRQLEDKRSRSGVPLSHDEASCRIQAAIRGFITRQRIKKDSEDELIFVGMKPKPHDPKKDPQLSEAKNLMRRKRIQLEHAREHDDAVVALKQKVRELEGQDMREVIQDRVNAWFVENRDDETGEYPDFPDAEDGGSKIILNPPPPPVESLITDLNDPKAKPKPDAAAGKGGKDKAPAAPQEEQVTSVFIPSIEAAVQEFVAKWQDRDETDNFFQKYDAELVKDDLRPLVFEEIRLQVDEEMSVLLQNLKDMVEAERAAKLGKKGKKKKGKKKKKGKKEKKGKKRKDPTADRSIESLFAELVSNGILQPCPHVHVRDYLGSPAFMQATLEKAGIIPDASMAQVRAVLTEYAILPLGSQYIHERAPYQKSILLYGAERTGKTLLSQAIANLAGANFFDLSPRNTDGRYPGKNVGMMVHMAFKVARTMAPSVIYIDEAEKVFISDKKKLKEFGSQVSSVCCIGFGSGLCIVLTWQPDEACALPYIAYKSRCLNFP
;
A
#
# COMPACT_ATOMS: atom_id res chain seq x y z
N MET A 1 -21.44 14.81 9.26
CA MET A 1 -21.40 14.91 7.79
C MET A 1 -22.01 13.64 7.24
N ALA A 2 -23.01 13.79 6.36
CA ALA A 2 -23.87 12.70 5.91
C ALA A 2 -23.08 11.73 5.03
N ASN A 3 -23.30 10.41 5.18
CA ASN A 3 -22.67 9.36 4.37
C ASN A 3 -22.75 9.65 2.86
N VAL A 4 -23.85 10.30 2.46
CA VAL A 4 -24.11 10.83 1.10
C VAL A 4 -22.93 11.61 0.51
N THR A 5 -22.19 12.39 1.29
CA THR A 5 -21.06 13.17 0.75
C THR A 5 -19.93 12.28 0.23
N PHE A 6 -19.67 11.16 0.92
CA PHE A 6 -18.63 10.22 0.52
C PHE A 6 -19.12 9.30 -0.60
N ASP A 7 -20.41 9.00 -0.66
CA ASP A 7 -21.02 8.32 -1.82
C ASP A 7 -20.93 9.19 -3.08
N ILE A 8 -21.21 10.50 -2.98
CA ILE A 8 -21.05 11.43 -4.12
C ILE A 8 -19.58 11.49 -4.54
N MET A 9 -18.66 11.65 -3.59
CA MET A 9 -17.22 11.68 -3.88
C MET A 9 -16.73 10.39 -4.56
N TRP A 10 -17.24 9.23 -4.13
CA TRP A 10 -16.92 7.96 -4.78
C TRP A 10 -17.47 7.91 -6.21
N ARG A 11 -18.74 8.31 -6.41
CA ARG A 11 -19.35 8.38 -7.75
C ARG A 11 -18.58 9.29 -8.68
N GLU A 12 -18.24 10.50 -8.23
CA GLU A 12 -17.40 11.44 -8.99
C GLU A 12 -16.06 10.81 -9.36
N ALA A 13 -15.39 10.13 -8.42
CA ALA A 13 -14.11 9.50 -8.69
C ALA A 13 -14.22 8.32 -9.68
N MET A 14 -15.30 7.54 -9.64
CA MET A 14 -15.55 6.46 -10.60
C MET A 14 -15.90 6.98 -12.00
N MET A 15 -16.64 8.09 -12.09
CA MET A 15 -16.90 8.77 -13.37
C MET A 15 -15.61 9.36 -13.96
N GLU A 16 -14.79 10.04 -13.15
CA GLU A 16 -13.48 10.54 -13.62
C GLU A 16 -12.55 9.41 -14.06
N LEU A 17 -12.64 8.23 -13.43
CA LEU A 17 -11.90 7.04 -13.83
C LEU A 17 -12.40 6.45 -15.16
N LEU A 18 -13.71 6.47 -15.39
CA LEU A 18 -14.31 6.08 -16.67
C LEU A 18 -13.91 7.06 -17.79
N ASP A 19 -14.02 8.36 -17.55
CA ASP A 19 -13.60 9.40 -18.50
C ASP A 19 -12.11 9.23 -18.87
N GLN A 20 -11.28 8.89 -17.88
CA GLN A 20 -9.85 8.66 -18.10
C GLN A 20 -9.59 7.38 -18.92
N LEU A 21 -10.37 6.32 -18.74
CA LEU A 21 -10.29 5.12 -19.57
C LEU A 21 -10.66 5.38 -21.02
N GLU A 22 -11.73 6.16 -21.26
CA GLU A 22 -12.15 6.56 -22.61
C GLU A 22 -11.07 7.41 -23.29
N ALA A 23 -10.44 8.32 -22.54
CA ALA A 23 -9.35 9.15 -23.05
C ALA A 23 -8.05 8.37 -23.36
N GLU A 24 -7.83 7.23 -22.71
CA GLU A 24 -6.62 6.39 -22.89
C GLU A 24 -6.85 5.14 -23.76
N ASN A 25 -8.00 5.03 -24.43
CA ASN A 25 -8.43 3.79 -25.07
C ASN A 25 -7.32 3.18 -25.96
N PRO A 26 -6.80 1.99 -25.62
CA PRO A 26 -5.66 1.39 -26.31
C PRO A 26 -5.97 0.96 -27.74
N GLU A 27 -7.25 0.84 -28.12
CA GLU A 27 -7.66 0.49 -29.49
C GLU A 27 -7.54 1.68 -30.46
N ASP A 28 -7.56 2.91 -29.95
CA ASP A 28 -7.38 4.12 -30.76
C ASP A 28 -5.92 4.57 -30.76
N ALA A 29 -5.22 4.30 -31.87
CA ALA A 29 -3.83 4.72 -32.06
C ALA A 29 -3.61 6.24 -32.00
N ALA A 30 -4.67 7.07 -32.13
CA ALA A 30 -4.58 8.52 -31.97
C ALA A 30 -4.51 8.96 -30.50
N LEU A 31 -5.06 8.17 -29.58
CA LEU A 31 -5.12 8.48 -28.15
C LEU A 31 -3.91 7.99 -27.35
N VAL A 32 -3.04 7.18 -27.97
CA VAL A 32 -1.80 6.71 -27.34
C VAL A 32 -0.88 7.90 -27.07
N PRO A 33 -0.48 8.16 -25.81
CA PRO A 33 0.33 9.33 -25.48
C PRO A 33 1.75 9.18 -26.04
N LYS A 34 2.21 10.22 -26.73
CA LYS A 34 3.50 10.23 -27.45
C LYS A 34 4.56 11.03 -26.72
N ASP A 35 4.14 12.15 -26.12
CA ASP A 35 5.04 13.10 -25.51
C ASP A 35 5.06 13.01 -23.98
N LEU A 36 6.19 13.39 -23.38
CA LEU A 36 6.37 13.41 -21.92
C LEU A 36 5.28 14.27 -21.22
N SER A 37 4.85 15.36 -21.86
CA SER A 37 3.79 16.24 -21.36
C SER A 37 2.43 15.56 -21.29
N GLU A 38 2.07 14.75 -22.29
CA GLU A 38 0.80 14.02 -22.31
C GLU A 38 0.78 12.96 -21.20
N TRP A 39 1.88 12.21 -21.05
CA TRP A 39 2.06 11.25 -19.96
C TRP A 39 2.00 11.92 -18.58
N ALA A 40 2.56 13.13 -18.43
CA ALA A 40 2.50 13.88 -17.18
C ALA A 40 1.09 14.40 -16.86
N CYS A 41 0.30 14.81 -17.86
CA CYS A 41 -1.11 15.16 -17.67
C CYS A 41 -1.92 13.96 -17.17
N ILE A 42 -1.74 12.79 -17.78
CA ILE A 42 -2.37 11.54 -17.37
C ILE A 42 -1.97 11.18 -15.93
N TYR A 43 -0.68 11.30 -15.61
CA TYR A 43 -0.16 11.05 -14.27
C TYR A 43 -0.85 11.91 -13.20
N ILE A 44 -0.96 13.22 -13.45
CA ILE A 44 -1.62 14.16 -12.53
C ILE A 44 -3.10 13.80 -12.36
N LYS A 45 -3.79 13.41 -13.44
CA LYS A 45 -5.19 12.96 -13.39
C LYS A 45 -5.37 11.74 -12.51
N TYR A 46 -4.53 10.71 -12.65
CA TYR A 46 -4.58 9.55 -11.76
C TYR A 46 -4.32 9.90 -10.30
N ILE A 47 -3.40 10.84 -9.99
CA ILE A 47 -3.20 11.28 -8.60
C ILE A 47 -4.45 11.96 -8.04
N GLN A 48 -5.13 12.79 -8.84
CA GLN A 48 -6.38 13.44 -8.42
C GLN A 48 -7.48 12.41 -8.12
N ILE A 49 -7.67 11.44 -9.02
CA ILE A 49 -8.64 10.35 -8.83
C ILE A 49 -8.28 9.53 -7.59
N LEU A 50 -7.01 9.15 -7.45
CA LEU A 50 -6.48 8.39 -6.32
C LEU A 50 -6.78 9.08 -4.98
N ARG A 51 -6.60 10.40 -4.89
CA ARG A 51 -6.90 11.17 -3.66
C ARG A 51 -8.38 11.15 -3.30
N LYS A 52 -9.26 11.31 -4.30
CA LYS A 52 -10.71 11.25 -4.09
C LYS A 52 -11.13 9.85 -3.66
N LEU A 53 -10.63 8.81 -4.34
CA LEU A 53 -10.90 7.42 -3.97
C LEU A 53 -10.36 7.08 -2.57
N GLU A 54 -9.17 7.54 -2.19
CA GLU A 54 -8.59 7.26 -0.87
C GLU A 54 -9.39 7.96 0.23
N THR A 55 -9.79 9.21 0.00
CA THR A 55 -10.64 9.96 0.94
C THR A 55 -12.02 9.30 1.05
N ALA A 56 -12.63 8.90 -0.07
CA ALA A 56 -13.90 8.19 -0.06
C ALA A 56 -13.78 6.86 0.69
N TYR A 57 -12.77 6.05 0.39
CA TYR A 57 -12.50 4.77 1.04
C TYR A 57 -12.28 4.93 2.55
N ASP A 58 -11.44 5.87 2.98
CA ASP A 58 -11.13 6.08 4.40
C ASP A 58 -12.38 6.43 5.22
N GLN A 59 -13.29 7.19 4.61
CA GLN A 59 -14.46 7.74 5.28
C GLN A 59 -15.70 6.83 5.13
N MET A 60 -15.72 5.93 4.13
CA MET A 60 -16.83 5.01 3.89
C MET A 60 -17.02 4.02 5.03
N VAL A 61 -18.26 3.75 5.40
CA VAL A 61 -18.60 2.84 6.51
C VAL A 61 -19.15 1.50 6.02
N GLN A 62 -19.83 1.48 4.87
CA GLN A 62 -20.37 0.25 4.32
C GLN A 62 -19.26 -0.71 3.86
N PRO A 63 -19.29 -1.99 4.30
CA PRO A 63 -18.20 -2.92 4.05
C PRO A 63 -18.03 -3.30 2.57
N GLN A 64 -19.12 -3.57 1.85
CA GLN A 64 -19.07 -3.97 0.44
C GLN A 64 -18.51 -2.86 -0.46
N LYS A 65 -19.02 -1.63 -0.32
CA LYS A 65 -18.47 -0.46 -1.05
C LYS A 65 -16.98 -0.26 -0.78
N ARG A 66 -16.52 -0.45 0.47
CA ARG A 66 -15.08 -0.37 0.78
C ARG A 66 -14.28 -1.42 0.03
N LEU A 67 -14.78 -2.64 -0.10
CA LEU A 67 -14.11 -3.70 -0.88
C LEU A 67 -14.00 -3.34 -2.35
N ASP A 68 -15.07 -2.83 -2.96
CA ASP A 68 -15.06 -2.44 -4.38
C ASP A 68 -14.20 -1.19 -4.63
N MET A 69 -14.28 -0.18 -3.75
CA MET A 69 -13.36 0.97 -3.76
C MET A 69 -11.91 0.55 -3.64
N ARG A 70 -11.60 -0.46 -2.82
CA ARG A 70 -10.23 -0.97 -2.69
C ARG A 70 -9.73 -1.56 -4.00
N LYS A 71 -10.54 -2.36 -4.70
CA LYS A 71 -10.18 -2.89 -6.04
C LYS A 71 -9.88 -1.76 -7.01
N ALA A 72 -10.73 -0.74 -7.06
CA ALA A 72 -10.54 0.44 -7.91
C ALA A 72 -9.28 1.23 -7.52
N LEU A 73 -9.01 1.41 -6.23
CA LEU A 73 -7.80 2.04 -5.71
C LEU A 73 -6.53 1.29 -6.13
N GLU A 74 -6.48 -0.02 -5.92
CA GLU A 74 -5.32 -0.84 -6.27
C GLU A 74 -5.05 -0.84 -7.79
N ALA A 75 -6.11 -0.88 -8.61
CA ALA A 75 -6.00 -0.76 -10.06
C ALA A 75 -5.52 0.63 -10.52
N CYS A 76 -6.06 1.70 -9.93
CA CYS A 76 -5.67 3.08 -10.19
C CYS A 76 -4.19 3.33 -9.80
N ILE A 77 -3.76 2.86 -8.62
CA ILE A 77 -2.35 2.95 -8.20
C ILE A 77 -1.45 2.20 -9.18
N GLY A 78 -1.83 0.98 -9.57
CA GLY A 78 -1.07 0.18 -10.53
C GLY A 78 -0.85 0.91 -11.86
N ARG A 79 -1.93 1.49 -12.42
CA ARG A 79 -1.86 2.27 -13.66
C ARG A 79 -1.04 3.56 -13.51
N MET A 80 -1.20 4.28 -12.39
CA MET A 80 -0.40 5.44 -12.06
C MET A 80 1.11 5.11 -12.04
N LEU A 81 1.50 3.95 -11.50
CA LEU A 81 2.90 3.49 -11.48
C LEU A 81 3.41 3.08 -12.86
N GLU A 82 2.57 2.49 -13.73
CA GLU A 82 2.93 2.24 -15.13
C GLU A 82 3.19 3.54 -15.88
N VAL A 83 2.27 4.50 -15.79
CA VAL A 83 2.39 5.84 -16.38
C VAL A 83 3.69 6.49 -15.92
N ARG A 84 3.95 6.44 -14.60
CA ARG A 84 5.18 6.97 -14.01
C ARG A 84 6.43 6.30 -14.57
N HIS A 85 6.41 4.99 -14.75
CA HIS A 85 7.51 4.24 -15.35
C HIS A 85 7.81 4.70 -16.78
N TRP A 86 6.76 4.92 -17.59
CA TRP A 86 6.89 5.44 -18.95
C TRP A 86 7.44 6.86 -18.98
N MET A 87 6.99 7.74 -18.07
CA MET A 87 7.56 9.09 -17.93
C MET A 87 9.07 9.05 -17.67
N VAL A 88 9.55 8.19 -16.78
CA VAL A 88 10.99 8.03 -16.52
C VAL A 88 11.72 7.51 -17.74
N LYS A 89 11.14 6.55 -18.46
CA LYS A 89 11.74 5.98 -19.66
C LYS A 89 11.90 7.01 -20.77
N LEU A 90 10.88 7.84 -20.99
CA LEU A 90 10.92 8.96 -21.95
C LEU A 90 11.89 10.06 -21.49
N ASN A 91 11.97 10.32 -20.18
CA ASN A 91 12.89 11.28 -19.58
C ASN A 91 14.34 10.76 -19.46
N ARG A 92 14.83 10.02 -20.46
CA ARG A 92 16.21 9.48 -20.52
C ARG A 92 16.60 8.61 -19.30
N GLY A 93 15.63 8.06 -18.59
CA GLY A 93 15.85 7.28 -17.37
C GLY A 93 16.06 8.10 -16.10
N ILE A 94 15.84 9.42 -16.13
CA ILE A 94 15.91 10.30 -14.97
C ILE A 94 14.59 10.22 -14.20
N ASP A 95 14.67 9.87 -12.92
CA ASP A 95 13.48 9.69 -12.09
C ASP A 95 12.73 11.01 -11.85
N PHE A 96 13.42 12.15 -11.82
CA PHE A 96 12.81 13.46 -11.56
C PHE A 96 12.32 14.09 -12.87
N VAL A 97 11.01 14.22 -13.00
CA VAL A 97 10.35 14.83 -14.17
C VAL A 97 9.81 16.20 -13.76
N SER A 98 10.12 17.23 -14.55
CA SER A 98 9.57 18.57 -14.37
C SER A 98 8.10 18.60 -14.79
N MET A 99 7.23 19.10 -13.90
CA MET A 99 5.78 19.17 -14.14
C MET A 99 5.24 20.60 -13.96
N ASP A 100 6.13 21.56 -13.71
CA ASP A 100 5.77 22.93 -13.29
C ASP A 100 4.93 23.66 -14.33
N ASP A 101 5.35 23.63 -15.60
CA ASP A 101 4.62 24.26 -16.72
C ASP A 101 3.21 23.65 -16.85
N ILE A 102 3.10 22.33 -16.71
CA ILE A 102 1.84 21.59 -16.81
C ILE A 102 0.91 21.93 -15.64
N LEU A 103 1.45 22.07 -14.43
CA LEU A 103 0.66 22.49 -13.26
C LEU A 103 0.12 23.92 -13.44
N VAL A 104 0.92 24.82 -14.02
CA VAL A 104 0.49 26.19 -14.34
C VAL A 104 -0.62 26.16 -15.39
N ASP A 105 -0.46 25.40 -16.46
CA ASP A 105 -1.46 25.25 -17.52
C ASP A 105 -2.79 24.68 -16.99
N LEU A 106 -2.72 23.68 -16.10
CA LEU A 106 -3.87 23.07 -15.44
C LEU A 106 -4.42 23.91 -14.27
N LYS A 107 -3.78 25.03 -13.91
CA LYS A 107 -4.13 25.89 -12.76
C LYS A 107 -4.16 25.14 -11.43
N LEU A 108 -3.23 24.20 -11.25
CA LEU A 108 -3.10 23.37 -10.05
C LEU A 108 -1.93 23.83 -9.19
N THR A 109 -2.04 23.63 -7.88
CA THR A 109 -0.93 23.83 -6.95
C THR A 109 -0.04 22.59 -6.88
N ALA A 110 1.24 22.78 -6.54
CA ALA A 110 2.19 21.69 -6.40
C ALA A 110 1.82 20.67 -5.30
N ASP A 111 0.93 21.07 -4.37
CA ASP A 111 0.36 20.16 -3.37
C ASP A 111 -0.40 19.00 -4.00
N VAL A 112 -0.81 19.08 -5.28
CA VAL A 112 -1.48 18.00 -6.01
C VAL A 112 -0.53 16.83 -6.30
N LEU A 113 0.78 17.05 -6.36
CA LEU A 113 1.77 16.02 -6.68
C LEU A 113 2.11 15.08 -5.51
N GLU A 114 1.64 15.37 -4.29
CA GLU A 114 1.87 14.46 -3.16
C GLU A 114 1.02 13.18 -3.30
N VAL A 115 1.65 12.05 -3.56
CA VAL A 115 0.94 10.77 -3.66
C VAL A 115 0.42 10.35 -2.28
N PRO A 116 -0.90 10.17 -2.06
CA PRO A 116 -1.41 9.70 -0.79
C PRO A 116 -1.05 8.23 -0.56
N VAL A 117 -0.67 7.88 0.66
CA VAL A 117 -0.47 6.47 1.06
C VAL A 117 -1.81 5.93 1.56
N PRO A 118 -2.37 4.87 0.95
CA PRO A 118 -3.62 4.30 1.40
C PRO A 118 -3.52 3.77 2.83
N LYS A 119 -4.44 4.21 3.70
CA LYS A 119 -4.43 3.86 5.13
C LYS A 119 -4.67 2.37 5.40
N TYR A 120 -5.37 1.67 4.51
CA TYR A 120 -5.65 0.24 4.64
C TYR A 120 -4.40 -0.63 4.66
N PHE A 121 -3.26 -0.14 4.15
CA PHE A 121 -1.97 -0.85 4.22
C PHE A 121 -1.57 -1.22 5.65
N ILE A 122 -1.89 -0.34 6.60
CA ILE A 122 -1.62 -0.55 8.03
C ILE A 122 -2.90 -1.02 8.74
N GLU A 123 -4.05 -0.40 8.46
CA GLU A 123 -5.30 -0.66 9.20
C GLU A 123 -5.78 -2.10 9.09
N ASP A 124 -5.74 -2.71 7.89
CA ASP A 124 -6.20 -4.09 7.69
C ASP A 124 -5.34 -5.11 8.44
N ARG A 125 -4.05 -4.78 8.64
CA ARG A 125 -3.05 -5.62 9.33
C ARG A 125 -2.73 -5.13 10.74
N ALA A 126 -3.51 -4.18 11.28
CA ALA A 126 -3.17 -3.52 12.54
C ALA A 126 -2.99 -4.50 13.71
N LYS A 127 -3.82 -5.57 13.77
CA LYS A 127 -3.69 -6.60 14.80
C LYS A 127 -2.39 -7.42 14.66
N GLU A 128 -2.08 -7.83 13.43
CA GLU A 128 -0.85 -8.58 13.13
C GLU A 128 0.40 -7.75 13.46
N LEU A 129 0.38 -6.47 13.09
CA LEU A 129 1.46 -5.53 13.38
C LEU A 129 1.62 -5.29 14.89
N ASP A 130 0.52 -5.10 15.63
CA ASP A 130 0.54 -4.92 17.09
C ASP A 130 1.06 -6.17 17.81
N ASP A 131 0.65 -7.37 17.40
CA ASP A 131 1.14 -8.63 17.98
C ASP A 131 2.64 -8.84 17.69
N ARG A 132 3.09 -8.50 16.47
CA ARG A 132 4.49 -8.54 16.07
C ARG A 132 5.34 -7.54 16.85
N ASP A 133 4.86 -6.31 17.00
CA ASP A 133 5.59 -5.24 17.67
C ASP A 133 5.73 -5.55 19.17
N LYS A 134 4.69 -6.09 19.82
CA LYS A 134 4.79 -6.63 21.19
C LYS A 134 5.81 -7.76 21.31
N PHE A 135 5.83 -8.67 20.35
CA PHE A 135 6.81 -9.77 20.33
C PHE A 135 8.24 -9.23 20.18
N LEU A 136 8.44 -8.23 19.32
CA LEU A 136 9.72 -7.54 19.16
C LEU A 136 10.16 -6.81 20.42
N GLU A 137 9.26 -6.05 21.04
CA GLU A 137 9.53 -5.33 22.29
C GLU A 137 9.96 -6.29 23.40
N ALA A 138 9.25 -7.43 23.56
CA ALA A 138 9.60 -8.46 24.54
C ALA A 138 11.01 -9.05 24.30
N LEU A 139 11.42 -9.24 23.05
CA LEU A 139 12.76 -9.71 22.71
C LEU A 139 13.84 -8.64 22.95
N VAL A 140 13.56 -7.39 22.59
CA VAL A 140 14.47 -6.25 22.83
C VAL A 140 14.72 -6.06 24.33
N GLU A 141 13.66 -6.16 25.15
CA GLU A 141 13.75 -6.10 26.61
C GLU A 141 14.59 -7.26 27.16
N LYS A 142 14.31 -8.49 26.71
CA LYS A 142 15.02 -9.70 27.15
C LYS A 142 16.52 -9.67 26.87
N TYR A 143 16.94 -9.11 25.74
CA TYR A 143 18.36 -9.05 25.34
C TYR A 143 19.03 -7.70 25.67
N HIS A 144 18.32 -6.77 26.32
CA HIS A 144 18.80 -5.42 26.65
C HIS A 144 19.44 -4.69 25.46
N VAL A 145 18.86 -4.86 24.27
CA VAL A 145 19.36 -4.23 23.05
C VAL A 145 18.99 -2.76 23.12
N LYS A 146 19.99 -1.88 23.24
CA LYS A 146 19.74 -0.43 23.20
C LYS A 146 19.24 -0.07 21.79
N PRO A 147 18.04 0.52 21.64
CA PRO A 147 17.68 1.12 20.37
C PRO A 147 18.71 2.21 20.03
N ILE A 148 19.08 2.32 18.76
CA ILE A 148 19.97 3.38 18.27
C ILE A 148 19.20 4.71 18.35
N GLN A 149 19.16 5.31 19.54
CA GLN A 149 18.69 6.66 19.75
C GLN A 149 19.88 7.63 19.68
N ASP A 150 20.37 7.83 18.46
CA ASP A 150 21.09 9.06 18.08
C ASP A 150 20.23 9.96 17.18
N LEU A 151 18.92 9.68 17.08
CA LEU A 151 18.00 10.78 16.90
C LEU A 151 17.95 11.45 18.27
N PRO A 152 18.37 12.73 18.43
CA PRO A 152 17.85 13.48 19.55
C PRO A 152 16.35 13.25 19.45
N THR A 153 15.76 12.67 20.50
CA THR A 153 14.38 13.01 20.76
C THR A 153 14.46 14.52 20.79
N ILE A 154 14.08 15.16 19.68
CA ILE A 154 13.48 16.45 19.74
C ILE A 154 12.33 16.10 20.65
N LYS A 155 12.55 16.24 21.97
CA LYS A 155 11.50 16.65 22.86
C LYS A 155 11.02 17.85 22.10
N GLN A 156 9.97 17.64 21.32
CA GLN A 156 9.11 18.71 20.93
C GLN A 156 8.73 19.24 22.31
N GLY A 157 9.53 20.17 22.84
CA GLY A 157 8.98 21.21 23.67
C GLY A 157 7.85 21.67 22.78
N ALA A 158 6.63 21.31 23.20
CA ALA A 158 5.43 21.32 22.39
C ALA A 158 5.54 22.49 21.41
N PRO A 159 5.46 22.24 20.08
CA PRO A 159 5.77 23.24 19.07
C PRO A 159 5.16 24.55 19.55
N LEU A 160 6.02 25.50 19.93
CA LEU A 160 5.55 26.74 20.52
C LEU A 160 4.75 27.36 19.39
N ALA A 161 3.42 27.32 19.50
CA ALA A 161 2.54 27.78 18.44
C ALA A 161 3.02 29.17 18.03
N GLU A 162 2.90 29.55 16.76
CA GLU A 162 3.36 30.88 16.32
C GLU A 162 2.77 31.98 17.23
N GLU A 163 1.54 31.76 17.71
CA GLU A 163 0.86 32.54 18.74
C GLU A 163 1.57 32.56 20.10
N ASP A 164 2.04 31.41 20.59
CA ASP A 164 2.79 31.30 21.84
C ASP A 164 4.19 31.91 21.73
N ALA A 165 4.82 31.83 20.56
CA ALA A 165 6.09 32.47 20.25
C ALA A 165 5.95 33.99 20.23
N VAL A 166 4.93 34.49 19.51
CA VAL A 166 4.56 35.91 19.51
C VAL A 166 4.17 36.37 20.91
N MET A 167 3.40 35.59 21.67
CA MET A 167 3.07 35.89 23.07
C MET A 167 4.32 35.94 23.95
N CYS A 168 5.28 35.04 23.78
CA CYS A 168 6.54 35.05 24.53
C CYS A 168 7.35 36.31 24.23
N ILE A 169 7.50 36.67 22.96
CA ILE A 169 8.19 37.90 22.54
C ILE A 169 7.46 39.13 23.09
N GLN A 170 6.14 39.21 22.93
CA GLN A 170 5.33 40.31 23.45
C GLN A 170 5.32 40.37 24.99
N LYS A 171 5.30 39.23 25.69
CA LYS A 171 5.40 39.17 27.17
C LYS A 171 6.75 39.68 27.63
N ASN A 172 7.83 39.31 26.96
CA ASN A 172 9.18 39.75 27.30
C ASN A 172 9.35 41.26 27.04
N GLU A 173 8.85 41.77 25.92
CA GLU A 173 8.92 43.20 25.58
C GLU A 173 8.00 44.03 26.50
N ARG A 174 6.76 43.59 26.74
CA ARG A 174 5.88 44.22 27.75
C ARG A 174 6.50 44.15 29.14
N GLY A 175 7.19 43.07 29.48
CA GLY A 175 7.92 42.90 30.74
C GLY A 175 9.13 43.84 30.84
N ARG A 176 9.83 44.13 29.74
CA ARG A 176 10.89 45.14 29.67
C ARG A 176 10.32 46.54 29.88
N GLN A 177 9.29 46.92 29.11
CA GLN A 177 8.63 48.22 29.24
C GLN A 177 7.94 48.41 30.59
N ALA A 178 7.38 47.35 31.18
CA ALA A 178 6.81 47.39 32.52
C ALA A 178 7.89 47.60 33.59
N ARG A 179 9.07 46.97 33.45
CA ARG A 179 10.21 47.22 34.35
C ARG A 179 10.70 48.66 34.26
N GLU A 180 10.73 49.24 33.07
CA GLU A 180 11.12 50.63 32.85
C GLU A 180 10.09 51.62 33.41
N ARG A 181 8.80 51.40 33.16
CA ARG A 181 7.70 52.17 33.76
C ARG A 181 7.65 52.01 35.28
N ALA A 182 7.88 50.81 35.80
CA ALA A 182 7.93 50.55 37.24
C ALA A 182 9.11 51.25 37.91
N ARG A 183 10.27 51.36 37.23
CA ARG A 183 11.38 52.21 37.71
C ARG A 183 10.94 53.67 37.78
N GLY A 184 10.33 54.22 36.73
CA GLY A 184 9.81 55.60 36.73
C GLY A 184 8.75 55.86 37.80
N LEU A 185 7.77 54.96 37.94
CA LEU A 185 6.72 55.03 38.97
C LEU A 185 7.28 54.85 40.39
N SER A 186 8.31 54.01 40.58
CA SER A 186 8.97 53.84 41.89
C SER A 186 9.69 55.11 42.31
N ILE A 187 10.30 55.83 41.36
CA ILE A 187 10.92 57.14 41.59
C ILE A 187 9.86 58.17 42.00
N LEU A 188 8.77 58.28 41.23
CA LEU A 188 7.63 59.16 41.53
C LEU A 188 6.97 58.81 42.87
N LYS A 189 6.78 57.53 43.18
CA LYS A 189 6.21 57.06 44.44
C LYS A 189 7.13 57.37 45.62
N LYS A 190 8.45 57.23 45.47
CA LYS A 190 9.43 57.65 46.49
C LYS A 190 9.36 59.16 46.72
N GLN A 191 9.27 59.97 45.67
CA GLN A 191 9.08 61.43 45.78
C GLN A 191 7.78 61.77 46.52
N ARG A 192 6.66 61.20 46.09
CA ARG A 192 5.36 61.43 46.74
C ARG A 192 5.31 60.92 48.17
N GLN A 193 5.97 59.81 48.48
CA GLN A 193 6.10 59.31 49.86
C GLN A 193 6.99 60.22 50.72
N LEU A 194 8.01 60.86 50.15
CA LEU A 194 8.81 61.87 50.86
C LEU A 194 8.00 63.15 51.11
N GLU A 195 7.17 63.57 50.15
CA GLU A 195 6.24 64.70 50.28
C GLU A 195 5.11 64.41 51.29
N ASP A 196 4.50 63.22 51.23
CA ASP A 196 3.48 62.75 52.18
C ASP A 196 4.06 62.55 53.58
N LYS A 197 5.31 62.07 53.70
CA LYS A 197 6.01 61.99 54.99
C LYS A 197 6.34 63.38 55.54
N ARG A 198 6.64 64.35 54.67
CA ARG A 198 6.81 65.77 55.04
C ARG A 198 5.51 66.40 55.50
N SER A 199 4.37 66.01 54.93
CA SER A 199 3.06 66.58 55.29
C SER A 199 2.36 65.86 56.46
N ARG A 200 2.77 64.63 56.81
CA ARG A 200 2.08 63.79 57.81
C ARG A 200 2.91 63.41 59.04
N SER A 201 4.09 63.99 59.26
CA SER A 201 4.83 63.74 60.50
C SER A 201 4.13 64.43 61.68
N GLY A 202 3.27 63.70 62.40
CA GLY A 202 2.86 64.10 63.76
C GLY A 202 1.43 63.81 64.22
N VAL A 203 0.50 63.30 63.38
CA VAL A 203 -0.88 63.08 63.84
C VAL A 203 -1.18 61.58 64.02
N PRO A 204 -1.54 61.12 65.24
CA PRO A 204 -1.97 59.75 65.47
C PRO A 204 -3.31 59.49 64.77
N LEU A 205 -3.43 58.30 64.16
CA LEU A 205 -4.56 57.95 63.31
C LEU A 205 -5.81 57.64 64.14
N SER A 206 -6.92 58.32 63.87
CA SER A 206 -8.22 58.03 64.51
C SER A 206 -8.76 56.66 64.07
N HIS A 207 -9.59 56.01 64.91
CA HIS A 207 -10.20 54.71 64.60
C HIS A 207 -11.03 54.75 63.30
N ASP A 208 -11.79 55.83 63.08
CA ASP A 208 -12.59 56.02 61.87
C ASP A 208 -11.72 56.25 60.63
N GLU A 209 -10.60 56.94 60.79
CA GLU A 209 -9.62 57.12 59.71
C GLU A 209 -8.90 55.81 59.36
N ALA A 210 -8.59 54.99 60.36
CA ALA A 210 -8.03 53.65 60.16
C ALA A 210 -9.03 52.74 59.42
N SER A 211 -10.29 52.73 59.86
CA SER A 211 -11.37 51.97 59.22
C SER A 211 -11.60 52.41 57.77
N CYS A 212 -11.72 53.72 57.51
CA CYS A 212 -11.88 54.27 56.17
C CYS A 212 -10.71 53.91 55.25
N ARG A 213 -9.46 53.93 55.75
CA ARG A 213 -8.28 53.54 54.96
C ARG A 213 -8.27 52.05 54.63
N ILE A 214 -8.64 51.19 55.57
CA ILE A 214 -8.76 49.74 55.36
C ILE A 214 -9.87 49.46 54.32
N GLN A 215 -11.04 50.07 54.48
CA GLN A 215 -12.15 49.92 53.53
C GLN A 215 -11.80 50.44 52.14
N ALA A 216 -11.15 51.59 52.03
CA ALA A 216 -10.68 52.15 50.76
C ALA A 216 -9.64 51.24 50.09
N ALA A 217 -8.73 50.64 50.88
CA ALA A 217 -7.75 49.69 50.37
C ALA A 217 -8.42 48.42 49.80
N ILE A 218 -9.40 47.86 50.53
CA ILE A 218 -10.16 46.67 50.11
C ILE A 218 -11.01 46.97 48.89
N ARG A 219 -11.80 48.05 48.90
CA ARG A 219 -12.61 48.47 47.74
C ARG A 219 -11.72 48.71 46.52
N GLY A 220 -10.60 49.40 46.71
CA GLY A 220 -9.62 49.62 45.64
C GLY A 220 -9.01 48.31 45.10
N PHE A 221 -8.77 47.30 45.94
CA PHE A 221 -8.29 46.00 45.49
C PHE A 221 -9.34 45.26 44.64
N ILE A 222 -10.59 45.22 45.10
CA ILE A 222 -11.71 44.60 44.37
C ILE A 222 -11.92 45.30 43.02
N THR A 223 -11.94 46.64 43.00
CA THR A 223 -12.09 47.41 41.77
C THR A 223 -10.93 47.17 40.80
N ARG A 224 -9.67 47.11 41.28
CA ARG A 224 -8.51 46.79 40.42
C ARG A 224 -8.57 45.38 39.85
N GLN A 225 -9.01 44.39 40.63
CA GLN A 225 -9.25 43.02 40.14
C GLN A 225 -10.31 43.01 39.02
N ARG A 226 -11.42 43.73 39.23
CA ARG A 226 -12.49 43.84 38.24
C ARG A 226 -12.02 44.54 36.96
N ILE A 227 -11.39 45.71 37.07
CA ILE A 227 -10.83 46.44 35.90
C ILE A 227 -9.82 45.59 35.15
N LYS A 228 -8.99 44.82 35.84
CA LYS A 228 -8.04 43.93 35.19
C LYS A 228 -8.76 42.85 34.38
N LYS A 229 -9.81 42.24 34.95
CA LYS A 229 -10.63 41.26 34.25
C LYS A 229 -11.37 41.88 33.05
N ASP A 230 -12.05 43.00 33.25
CA ASP A 230 -12.79 43.71 32.20
C ASP A 230 -11.83 44.13 31.06
N SER A 231 -10.63 44.62 31.39
CA SER A 231 -9.60 44.94 30.38
C SER A 231 -9.09 43.70 29.64
N GLU A 232 -8.98 42.55 30.30
CA GLU A 232 -8.63 41.29 29.64
C GLU A 232 -9.74 40.82 28.70
N ASP A 233 -11.00 40.92 29.12
CA ASP A 233 -12.17 40.58 28.32
C ASP A 233 -12.33 41.54 27.12
N GLU A 234 -12.09 42.84 27.31
CA GLU A 234 -12.06 43.84 26.23
C GLU A 234 -10.94 43.57 25.22
N LEU A 235 -9.72 43.25 25.68
CA LEU A 235 -8.62 42.89 24.79
C LEU A 235 -8.94 41.64 23.96
N ILE A 236 -9.66 40.68 24.54
CA ILE A 236 -10.16 39.50 23.82
C ILE A 236 -11.24 39.89 22.81
N PHE A 237 -12.17 40.76 23.20
CA PHE A 237 -13.27 41.22 22.36
C PHE A 237 -12.78 42.03 21.15
N VAL A 238 -11.82 42.93 21.35
CA VAL A 238 -11.19 43.75 20.29
C VAL A 238 -10.24 42.91 19.41
N GLY A 239 -9.92 41.67 19.80
CA GLY A 239 -9.04 40.77 19.05
C GLY A 239 -7.55 41.00 19.27
N MET A 240 -7.17 41.80 20.27
CA MET A 240 -5.76 42.02 20.67
C MET A 240 -5.21 40.90 21.56
N LYS A 241 -6.09 40.06 22.11
CA LYS A 241 -5.76 38.78 22.74
C LYS A 241 -6.63 37.68 22.10
N PRO A 242 -6.07 36.51 21.80
CA PRO A 242 -6.89 35.37 21.39
C PRO A 242 -7.83 34.98 22.54
N LYS A 243 -9.04 34.52 22.19
CA LYS A 243 -9.96 33.92 23.16
C LYS A 243 -9.27 32.72 23.82
N PRO A 244 -9.46 32.48 25.13
CA PRO A 244 -8.95 31.29 25.77
C PRO A 244 -9.44 30.05 25.01
N HIS A 245 -8.53 29.16 24.66
CA HIS A 245 -8.82 27.94 23.91
C HIS A 245 -9.76 27.04 24.74
N ASP A 246 -11.00 26.87 24.29
CA ASP A 246 -11.96 25.93 24.86
C ASP A 246 -11.69 24.55 24.23
N PRO A 247 -11.03 23.59 24.92
CA PRO A 247 -10.71 22.28 24.32
C PRO A 247 -11.95 21.47 23.95
N LYS A 248 -13.14 21.83 24.45
CA LYS A 248 -14.42 21.20 24.08
C LYS A 248 -15.00 21.70 22.76
N LYS A 249 -14.59 22.88 22.30
CA LYS A 249 -15.07 23.51 21.06
C LYS A 249 -14.02 23.47 19.94
N ASP A 250 -12.87 22.86 20.20
CA ASP A 250 -11.83 22.69 19.19
C ASP A 250 -12.34 21.81 18.04
N PRO A 251 -12.45 22.36 16.81
CA PRO A 251 -12.86 21.59 15.64
C PRO A 251 -11.95 20.39 15.37
N GLN A 252 -10.63 20.52 15.61
CA GLN A 252 -9.67 19.46 15.33
C GLN A 252 -9.88 18.27 16.28
N LEU A 253 -10.07 18.53 17.57
CA LEU A 253 -10.36 17.48 18.54
C LEU A 253 -11.72 16.81 18.28
N SER A 254 -12.73 17.58 17.86
CA SER A 254 -14.04 17.06 17.46
C SER A 254 -13.93 16.14 16.25
N GLU A 255 -13.18 16.56 15.23
CA GLU A 255 -12.91 15.79 14.01
C GLU A 255 -12.15 14.49 14.32
N ALA A 256 -11.11 14.55 15.14
CA ALA A 256 -10.37 13.36 15.58
C ALA A 256 -11.29 12.36 16.31
N LYS A 257 -12.18 12.84 17.19
CA LYS A 257 -13.18 11.97 17.85
C LYS A 257 -14.16 11.36 16.86
N ASN A 258 -14.63 12.13 15.87
CA ASN A 258 -15.52 11.64 14.82
C ASN A 258 -14.83 10.60 13.93
N LEU A 259 -13.55 10.79 13.61
CA LEU A 259 -12.73 9.82 12.88
C LEU A 259 -12.62 8.51 13.68
N MET A 260 -12.22 8.57 14.95
CA MET A 260 -12.12 7.39 15.82
C MET A 260 -13.45 6.65 15.96
N ARG A 261 -14.56 7.38 16.11
CA ARG A 261 -15.90 6.80 16.13
C ARG A 261 -16.22 6.07 14.83
N ARG A 262 -15.89 6.65 13.67
CA ARG A 262 -16.13 6.02 12.37
C ARG A 262 -15.28 4.77 12.17
N LYS A 263 -14.00 4.80 12.54
CA LYS A 263 -13.12 3.62 12.50
C LYS A 263 -13.67 2.46 13.32
N ARG A 264 -14.25 2.75 14.50
CA ARG A 264 -14.92 1.72 15.31
C ARG A 264 -16.14 1.12 14.59
N ILE A 265 -16.97 1.94 13.97
CA ILE A 265 -18.16 1.49 13.24
C ILE A 265 -17.76 0.67 12.00
N GLN A 266 -16.73 1.09 11.25
CA GLN A 266 -16.18 0.33 10.12
C GLN A 266 -15.78 -1.08 10.53
N LEU A 267 -15.06 -1.21 11.66
CA LEU A 267 -14.65 -2.51 12.19
C LEU A 267 -15.84 -3.38 12.62
N GLU A 268 -16.87 -2.76 13.21
CA GLU A 268 -18.11 -3.44 13.61
C GLU A 268 -18.88 -3.95 12.39
N HIS A 269 -19.12 -3.11 11.39
CA HIS A 269 -19.83 -3.49 10.17
C HIS A 269 -19.07 -4.52 9.33
N ALA A 270 -17.73 -4.45 9.30
CA ALA A 270 -16.92 -5.46 8.64
C ALA A 270 -17.10 -6.84 9.29
N ARG A 271 -17.09 -6.92 10.63
CA ARG A 271 -17.36 -8.17 11.34
C ARG A 271 -18.78 -8.68 11.11
N GLU A 272 -19.77 -7.79 11.20
CA GLU A 272 -21.18 -8.15 10.93
C GLU A 272 -21.35 -8.71 9.50
N HIS A 273 -20.66 -8.11 8.53
CA HIS A 273 -20.65 -8.59 7.14
C HIS A 273 -19.99 -9.97 7.03
N ASP A 274 -18.81 -10.17 7.63
CA ASP A 274 -18.10 -11.45 7.55
C ASP A 274 -18.90 -12.60 8.19
N ASP A 275 -19.52 -12.34 9.35
CA ASP A 275 -20.42 -13.29 10.01
C ASP A 275 -21.67 -13.57 9.14
N ALA A 276 -22.20 -12.53 8.49
CA ALA A 276 -23.34 -12.65 7.59
C ALA A 276 -23.02 -13.44 6.31
N VAL A 277 -21.82 -13.31 5.74
CA VAL A 277 -21.38 -14.09 4.57
C VAL A 277 -21.42 -15.59 4.89
N VAL A 278 -20.91 -16.00 6.06
CA VAL A 278 -20.95 -17.41 6.49
C VAL A 278 -22.39 -17.88 6.70
N ALA A 279 -23.20 -17.09 7.41
CA ALA A 279 -24.59 -17.44 7.72
C ALA A 279 -25.48 -17.49 6.46
N LEU A 280 -25.30 -16.55 5.53
CA LEU A 280 -26.06 -16.49 4.28
C LEU A 280 -25.64 -17.60 3.32
N LYS A 281 -24.36 -17.97 3.28
CA LYS A 281 -23.88 -19.11 2.48
C LYS A 281 -24.60 -20.40 2.89
N GLN A 282 -24.74 -20.63 4.19
CA GLN A 282 -25.48 -21.78 4.70
C GLN A 282 -26.97 -21.71 4.31
N LYS A 283 -27.60 -20.54 4.44
CA LYS A 283 -29.01 -20.36 4.05
C LYS A 283 -29.25 -20.59 2.55
N VAL A 284 -28.36 -20.10 1.68
CA VAL A 284 -28.45 -20.34 0.22
C VAL A 284 -28.36 -21.84 -0.06
N ARG A 285 -27.44 -22.55 0.59
CA ARG A 285 -27.31 -24.00 0.44
C ARG A 285 -28.55 -24.77 0.92
N GLU A 286 -29.16 -24.34 2.02
CA GLU A 286 -30.35 -25.00 2.59
C GLU A 286 -31.62 -24.73 1.79
N LEU A 287 -31.80 -23.51 1.26
CA LEU A 287 -33.01 -23.10 0.55
C LEU A 287 -32.94 -23.37 -0.96
N GLU A 288 -31.86 -22.94 -1.62
CA GLU A 288 -31.71 -23.00 -3.07
C GLU A 288 -30.86 -24.21 -3.50
N GLY A 289 -30.15 -24.87 -2.57
CA GLY A 289 -29.20 -25.92 -2.92
C GLY A 289 -29.81 -27.21 -3.45
N GLN A 290 -31.04 -27.54 -3.03
CA GLN A 290 -31.76 -28.69 -3.60
C GLN A 290 -32.17 -28.41 -5.04
N ASP A 291 -32.71 -27.22 -5.30
CA ASP A 291 -33.09 -26.79 -6.66
C ASP A 291 -31.86 -26.77 -7.59
N MET A 292 -30.73 -26.23 -7.12
CA MET A 292 -29.47 -26.25 -7.88
C MET A 292 -29.01 -27.68 -8.20
N ARG A 293 -29.13 -28.60 -7.22
CA ARG A 293 -28.78 -30.02 -7.40
C ARG A 293 -29.65 -30.67 -8.47
N GLU A 294 -30.96 -30.46 -8.42
CA GLU A 294 -31.91 -31.01 -9.39
C GLU A 294 -31.63 -30.50 -10.81
N VAL A 295 -31.41 -29.19 -10.96
CA VAL A 295 -31.06 -28.58 -12.26
C VAL A 295 -29.77 -29.18 -12.84
N ILE A 296 -28.75 -29.39 -12.01
CA ILE A 296 -27.48 -30.00 -12.47
C ILE A 296 -27.71 -31.48 -12.83
N GLN A 297 -28.38 -32.25 -11.99
CA GLN A 297 -28.66 -33.67 -12.24
C GLN A 297 -29.48 -33.87 -13.50
N ASP A 298 -30.55 -33.09 -13.70
CA ASP A 298 -31.39 -33.17 -14.89
C ASP A 298 -30.60 -32.86 -16.16
N ARG A 299 -29.73 -31.85 -16.13
CA ARG A 299 -28.91 -31.49 -17.28
C ARG A 299 -27.85 -32.55 -17.60
N VAL A 300 -27.22 -33.11 -16.58
CA VAL A 300 -26.24 -34.20 -16.74
C VAL A 300 -26.93 -35.48 -17.24
N ASN A 301 -28.11 -35.82 -16.72
CA ASN A 301 -28.92 -36.95 -17.18
C ASN A 301 -29.36 -36.77 -18.64
N ALA A 302 -29.84 -35.58 -19.00
CA ALA A 302 -30.20 -35.26 -20.38
C ALA A 302 -29.00 -35.47 -21.32
N TRP A 303 -27.82 -35.01 -20.93
CA TRP A 303 -26.59 -35.21 -21.70
C TRP A 303 -26.22 -36.69 -21.88
N PHE A 304 -26.38 -37.52 -20.84
CA PHE A 304 -26.15 -38.97 -20.96
C PHE A 304 -27.14 -39.67 -21.87
N VAL A 305 -28.39 -39.19 -21.93
CA VAL A 305 -29.41 -39.73 -22.84
C VAL A 305 -29.13 -39.30 -24.28
N GLU A 306 -28.77 -38.04 -24.50
CA GLU A 306 -28.45 -37.47 -25.82
C GLU A 306 -27.19 -38.09 -26.44
N ASN A 307 -26.19 -38.43 -25.62
CA ASN A 307 -24.91 -39.00 -26.09
C ASN A 307 -24.80 -40.51 -25.89
N ARG A 308 -25.93 -41.21 -25.73
CA ARG A 308 -25.94 -42.67 -25.65
C ARG A 308 -25.73 -43.27 -27.04
N ASP A 309 -24.79 -44.20 -27.18
CA ASP A 309 -24.58 -44.89 -28.45
C ASP A 309 -25.77 -45.82 -28.77
N ASP A 310 -26.50 -45.55 -29.85
CA ASP A 310 -27.71 -46.29 -30.24
C ASP A 310 -27.43 -47.77 -30.62
N GLU A 311 -26.21 -48.10 -31.05
CA GLU A 311 -25.84 -49.44 -31.52
C GLU A 311 -25.23 -50.33 -30.43
N THR A 312 -24.40 -49.77 -29.55
CA THR A 312 -23.74 -50.50 -28.45
C THR A 312 -24.53 -50.38 -27.15
N GLY A 313 -25.33 -49.33 -26.97
CA GLY A 313 -26.02 -49.01 -25.72
C GLY A 313 -25.08 -48.63 -24.57
N GLU A 314 -23.81 -48.32 -24.87
CA GLU A 314 -22.80 -47.87 -23.91
C GLU A 314 -23.00 -46.40 -23.55
N TYR A 315 -22.75 -46.08 -22.28
CA TYR A 315 -22.76 -44.71 -21.78
C TYR A 315 -21.38 -44.07 -21.96
N PRO A 316 -21.30 -42.79 -22.37
CA PRO A 316 -20.04 -42.04 -22.41
C PRO A 316 -19.29 -42.06 -21.08
N ASP A 317 -17.97 -41.88 -21.11
CA ASP A 317 -17.21 -41.60 -19.89
C ASP A 317 -17.52 -40.18 -19.38
N PHE A 318 -17.60 -40.02 -18.05
CA PHE A 318 -17.77 -38.71 -17.45
C PHE A 318 -16.49 -37.87 -17.68
N PRO A 319 -16.60 -36.57 -18.03
CA PRO A 319 -15.41 -35.74 -18.25
C PRO A 319 -14.53 -35.69 -17.00
N ASP A 320 -13.21 -35.78 -17.19
CA ASP A 320 -12.25 -35.75 -16.08
C ASP A 320 -12.28 -34.41 -15.34
N ALA A 321 -11.96 -34.44 -14.05
CA ALA A 321 -11.95 -33.25 -13.19
C ALA A 321 -10.94 -32.17 -13.64
N GLU A 322 -9.88 -32.56 -14.38
CA GLU A 322 -8.88 -31.63 -14.93
C GLU A 322 -9.38 -30.86 -16.17
N ASP A 323 -10.37 -31.42 -16.90
CA ASP A 323 -10.96 -30.79 -18.09
C ASP A 323 -12.22 -29.96 -17.76
N GLY A 324 -12.65 -29.96 -16.49
CA GLY A 324 -13.79 -29.17 -16.01
C GLY A 324 -15.03 -29.97 -15.63
N GLY A 325 -15.02 -31.31 -15.74
CA GLY A 325 -16.15 -32.16 -15.30
C GLY A 325 -17.47 -31.77 -15.97
N SER A 326 -18.54 -31.62 -15.18
CA SER A 326 -19.86 -31.21 -15.69
C SER A 326 -19.97 -29.76 -16.17
N LYS A 327 -18.96 -28.89 -16.00
CA LYS A 327 -18.97 -27.53 -16.60
C LYS A 327 -19.14 -27.57 -18.10
N ILE A 328 -18.51 -28.55 -18.76
CA ILE A 328 -18.61 -28.75 -20.21
C ILE A 328 -20.04 -29.15 -20.61
N ILE A 329 -20.72 -29.89 -19.74
CA ILE A 329 -22.08 -30.39 -19.96
C ILE A 329 -23.12 -29.27 -19.75
N LEU A 330 -22.89 -28.42 -18.74
CA LEU A 330 -23.75 -27.28 -18.40
C LEU A 330 -23.61 -26.13 -19.41
N ASN A 331 -22.38 -25.83 -19.84
CA ASN A 331 -22.06 -24.80 -20.84
C ASN A 331 -21.14 -25.40 -21.92
N PRO A 332 -21.69 -26.01 -22.98
CA PRO A 332 -20.88 -26.53 -24.07
C PRO A 332 -20.16 -25.37 -24.79
N PRO A 333 -18.86 -25.51 -25.12
CA PRO A 333 -18.15 -24.50 -25.89
C PRO A 333 -18.81 -24.33 -27.27
N PRO A 334 -18.79 -23.11 -27.86
CA PRO A 334 -19.35 -22.88 -29.18
C PRO A 334 -18.69 -23.83 -30.20
N PRO A 335 -19.45 -24.34 -31.19
CA PRO A 335 -18.93 -25.29 -32.15
C PRO A 335 -17.71 -24.70 -32.89
N PRO A 336 -16.66 -25.50 -33.15
CA PRO A 336 -15.55 -25.08 -33.99
C PRO A 336 -16.08 -24.66 -35.36
N VAL A 337 -15.57 -23.55 -35.90
CA VAL A 337 -15.98 -22.95 -37.18
C VAL A 337 -15.51 -23.79 -38.41
N GLU A 338 -15.38 -25.09 -38.27
CA GLU A 338 -14.95 -26.02 -39.32
C GLU A 338 -16.12 -26.76 -40.00
N SER A 339 -17.36 -26.60 -39.51
CA SER A 339 -18.55 -27.24 -40.10
C SER A 339 -19.31 -26.40 -41.14
N LEU A 340 -18.71 -25.35 -41.70
CA LEU A 340 -19.29 -24.52 -42.77
C LEU A 340 -18.42 -24.43 -44.04
N ILE A 341 -17.42 -25.30 -44.18
CA ILE A 341 -16.65 -25.45 -45.42
C ILE A 341 -16.59 -26.93 -45.82
N THR A 342 -17.75 -27.55 -46.00
CA THR A 342 -17.87 -28.83 -46.72
C THR A 342 -19.11 -28.84 -47.59
N ASP A 343 -19.27 -27.80 -48.40
CA ASP A 343 -20.02 -27.88 -49.65
C ASP A 343 -19.16 -27.18 -50.69
N LEU A 344 -18.30 -27.97 -51.35
CA LEU A 344 -17.89 -27.87 -52.76
C LEU A 344 -16.55 -28.61 -52.97
N ASN A 345 -16.64 -29.65 -53.79
CA ASN A 345 -15.60 -30.27 -54.60
C ASN A 345 -14.63 -31.28 -53.95
N ASP A 346 -14.83 -32.54 -54.33
CA ASP A 346 -13.79 -33.51 -54.68
C ASP A 346 -13.93 -33.81 -56.19
N PRO A 347 -12.94 -34.36 -56.96
CA PRO A 347 -11.66 -34.93 -56.53
C PRO A 347 -10.43 -34.68 -57.46
N LYS A 348 -9.26 -35.11 -56.96
CA LYS A 348 -8.05 -35.64 -57.66
C LYS A 348 -6.75 -34.83 -57.46
N ALA A 349 -5.86 -35.35 -56.60
CA ALA A 349 -4.58 -35.96 -57.00
C ALA A 349 -3.79 -36.43 -55.76
N LYS A 350 -3.44 -37.71 -55.69
CA LYS A 350 -2.26 -38.23 -54.94
C LYS A 350 -1.01 -37.95 -55.79
N PRO A 351 0.25 -37.89 -55.28
CA PRO A 351 0.81 -38.75 -54.20
C PRO A 351 1.92 -38.15 -53.26
N LYS A 352 1.98 -38.67 -52.01
CA LYS A 352 3.11 -39.37 -51.30
C LYS A 352 4.55 -38.73 -51.22
N PRO A 353 5.48 -39.25 -50.38
CA PRO A 353 6.06 -38.49 -49.26
C PRO A 353 7.61 -38.40 -49.25
N ASP A 354 8.13 -37.82 -48.15
CA ASP A 354 9.48 -37.91 -47.59
C ASP A 354 10.64 -37.18 -48.30
N ALA A 355 11.34 -36.31 -47.56
CA ALA A 355 12.74 -36.50 -47.17
C ALA A 355 13.37 -35.23 -46.59
N ALA A 356 14.43 -35.48 -45.82
CA ALA A 356 15.14 -34.58 -44.94
C ALA A 356 16.17 -33.64 -45.63
N ALA A 357 16.62 -32.70 -44.79
CA ALA A 357 17.95 -32.07 -44.77
C ALA A 357 18.23 -30.87 -45.69
N GLY A 358 18.79 -29.81 -45.08
CA GLY A 358 19.46 -28.75 -45.83
C GLY A 358 19.75 -27.48 -45.02
N LYS A 359 20.86 -27.48 -44.27
CA LYS A 359 21.51 -26.26 -43.77
C LYS A 359 21.80 -25.30 -44.93
N GLY A 360 21.46 -24.02 -44.74
CA GLY A 360 21.95 -22.93 -45.59
C GLY A 360 21.82 -21.61 -44.84
N GLY A 361 22.95 -21.04 -44.44
CA GLY A 361 23.01 -19.75 -43.76
C GLY A 361 22.52 -18.61 -44.66
N LYS A 362 21.87 -17.63 -44.04
CA LYS A 362 21.70 -16.29 -44.61
C LYS A 362 21.75 -15.28 -43.48
N ASP A 363 22.69 -14.36 -43.62
CA ASP A 363 22.99 -13.25 -42.75
C ASP A 363 21.71 -12.45 -42.43
N LYS A 364 21.40 -12.32 -41.13
CA LYS A 364 20.42 -11.35 -40.65
C LYS A 364 21.11 -9.99 -40.57
N ALA A 365 20.74 -9.10 -41.49
CA ALA A 365 20.87 -7.67 -41.31
C ALA A 365 20.25 -7.24 -39.96
N PRO A 366 20.80 -6.21 -39.28
CA PRO A 366 20.30 -5.79 -37.97
C PRO A 366 18.83 -5.38 -38.09
N ALA A 367 17.99 -6.02 -37.27
CA ALA A 367 16.60 -5.62 -37.11
C ALA A 367 16.54 -4.15 -36.69
N ALA A 368 15.74 -3.37 -37.40
CA ALA A 368 15.30 -2.06 -36.94
C ALA A 368 14.70 -2.19 -35.52
N PRO A 369 14.81 -1.17 -34.65
CA PRO A 369 14.20 -1.23 -33.33
C PRO A 369 12.69 -1.42 -33.51
N GLN A 370 12.16 -2.54 -33.00
CA GLN A 370 10.72 -2.69 -32.85
C GLN A 370 10.27 -1.64 -31.81
N GLU A 371 9.38 -0.74 -32.21
CA GLU A 371 8.72 0.19 -31.28
C GLU A 371 8.02 -0.65 -30.21
N GLU A 372 8.46 -0.53 -28.96
CA GLU A 372 7.83 -1.22 -27.83
C GLU A 372 6.39 -0.69 -27.69
N GLN A 373 5.41 -1.52 -28.03
CA GLN A 373 3.99 -1.19 -27.82
C GLN A 373 3.73 -0.97 -26.33
N VAL A 374 3.06 0.14 -26.02
CA VAL A 374 2.62 0.52 -24.68
C VAL A 374 1.43 -0.37 -24.30
N THR A 375 1.69 -1.54 -23.74
CA THR A 375 0.63 -2.40 -23.18
C THR A 375 0.52 -2.16 -21.68
N SER A 376 -0.71 -2.13 -21.17
CA SER A 376 -1.02 -1.91 -19.76
C SER A 376 -1.61 -3.19 -19.16
N VAL A 377 -1.23 -3.50 -17.92
CA VAL A 377 -1.78 -4.65 -17.18
C VAL A 377 -3.01 -4.24 -16.38
N PHE A 378 -3.12 -2.96 -16.02
CA PHE A 378 -4.15 -2.46 -15.11
C PHE A 378 -5.41 -1.92 -15.78
N ILE A 379 -5.40 -1.55 -17.07
CA ILE A 379 -6.60 -1.04 -17.77
C ILE A 379 -7.78 -2.03 -17.65
N PRO A 380 -7.62 -3.34 -17.93
CA PRO A 380 -8.73 -4.30 -17.76
C PRO A 380 -9.21 -4.42 -16.32
N SER A 381 -8.32 -4.19 -15.34
CA SER A 381 -8.69 -4.23 -13.92
C SER A 381 -9.47 -2.99 -13.50
N ILE A 382 -9.16 -1.83 -14.09
CA ILE A 382 -9.93 -0.59 -13.90
C ILE A 382 -11.30 -0.74 -14.57
N GLU A 383 -11.36 -1.23 -15.80
CA GLU A 383 -12.62 -1.50 -16.52
C GLU A 383 -13.53 -2.43 -15.71
N ALA A 384 -13.00 -3.54 -15.19
CA ALA A 384 -13.75 -4.46 -14.34
C ALA A 384 -14.30 -3.77 -13.08
N ALA A 385 -13.49 -2.93 -12.42
CA ALA A 385 -13.92 -2.20 -11.23
C ALA A 385 -15.01 -1.17 -11.54
N VAL A 386 -14.92 -0.48 -12.68
CA VAL A 386 -15.95 0.45 -13.16
C VAL A 386 -17.23 -0.30 -13.53
N GLN A 387 -17.13 -1.40 -14.27
CA GLN A 387 -18.28 -2.24 -14.63
C GLN A 387 -19.00 -2.79 -13.38
N GLU A 388 -18.25 -3.26 -12.38
CA GLU A 388 -18.82 -3.73 -11.12
C GLU A 388 -19.54 -2.59 -10.38
N PHE A 389 -18.95 -1.39 -10.36
CA PHE A 389 -19.59 -0.20 -9.79
C PHE A 389 -20.88 0.19 -10.51
N VAL A 390 -20.86 0.24 -11.83
CA VAL A 390 -22.04 0.54 -12.67
C VAL A 390 -23.15 -0.49 -12.41
N ALA A 391 -22.81 -1.78 -12.42
CA ALA A 391 -23.78 -2.85 -12.24
C ALA A 391 -24.39 -2.90 -10.82
N LYS A 392 -23.57 -2.65 -9.78
CA LYS A 392 -24.01 -2.82 -8.38
C LYS A 392 -24.55 -1.53 -7.74
N TRP A 393 -23.98 -0.37 -8.07
CA TRP A 393 -24.07 0.83 -7.22
C TRP A 393 -24.54 2.11 -7.91
N GLN A 394 -24.37 2.28 -9.23
CA GLN A 394 -24.65 3.57 -9.89
C GLN A 394 -26.10 4.06 -9.72
N ASP A 395 -27.07 3.18 -9.97
CA ASP A 395 -28.51 3.49 -9.94
C ASP A 395 -29.23 2.88 -8.73
N ARG A 396 -28.49 2.34 -7.76
CA ARG A 396 -29.07 1.68 -6.59
C ARG A 396 -29.60 2.72 -5.60
N ASP A 397 -30.88 2.59 -5.22
CA ASP A 397 -31.47 3.41 -4.16
C ASP A 397 -31.11 2.85 -2.78
N GLU A 398 -30.49 3.68 -1.95
CA GLU A 398 -30.08 3.35 -0.58
C GLU A 398 -30.71 4.26 0.47
N THR A 399 -31.83 4.94 0.13
CA THR A 399 -32.54 5.83 1.05
C THR A 399 -32.91 5.16 2.39
N ASP A 400 -33.20 3.85 2.37
CA ASP A 400 -33.52 3.06 3.56
C ASP A 400 -32.28 2.59 4.38
N ASN A 401 -31.09 2.62 3.79
CA ASN A 401 -29.85 2.16 4.44
C ASN A 401 -29.09 3.30 5.15
N PHE A 402 -29.76 4.03 6.04
CA PHE A 402 -29.15 5.16 6.76
C PHE A 402 -27.91 4.76 7.57
N PHE A 403 -27.93 3.55 8.14
CA PHE A 403 -26.82 3.01 8.93
C PHE A 403 -25.66 2.48 8.08
N GLN A 404 -25.79 2.37 6.75
CA GLN A 404 -24.73 1.85 5.86
C GLN A 404 -24.26 0.46 6.30
N LYS A 405 -25.21 -0.42 6.62
CA LYS A 405 -24.97 -1.84 6.88
C LYS A 405 -24.78 -2.59 5.55
N TYR A 406 -24.32 -3.84 5.63
CA TYR A 406 -24.20 -4.70 4.46
C TYR A 406 -25.56 -4.99 3.83
N ASP A 407 -25.57 -5.22 2.52
CA ASP A 407 -26.75 -5.64 1.78
C ASP A 407 -26.74 -7.17 1.64
N ALA A 408 -27.76 -7.81 2.20
CA ALA A 408 -27.87 -9.27 2.22
C ALA A 408 -28.15 -9.88 0.85
N GLU A 409 -28.79 -9.16 -0.07
CA GLU A 409 -29.09 -9.68 -1.42
C GLU A 409 -27.82 -9.73 -2.26
N LEU A 410 -27.02 -8.66 -2.23
CA LEU A 410 -25.71 -8.64 -2.89
C LEU A 410 -24.79 -9.74 -2.37
N VAL A 411 -24.77 -9.97 -1.05
CA VAL A 411 -24.00 -11.08 -0.47
C VAL A 411 -24.49 -12.43 -1.00
N LYS A 412 -25.81 -12.64 -1.12
CA LYS A 412 -26.34 -13.89 -1.69
C LYS A 412 -25.96 -14.04 -3.16
N ASP A 413 -26.03 -12.98 -3.95
CA ASP A 413 -25.66 -12.99 -5.37
C ASP A 413 -24.19 -13.37 -5.57
N ASP A 414 -23.29 -12.83 -4.75
CA ASP A 414 -21.87 -13.20 -4.77
C ASP A 414 -21.63 -14.65 -4.28
N LEU A 415 -22.49 -15.18 -3.40
CA LEU A 415 -22.38 -16.53 -2.82
C LEU A 415 -23.02 -17.64 -3.67
N ARG A 416 -24.09 -17.35 -4.41
CA ARG A 416 -24.79 -18.30 -5.29
C ARG A 416 -23.85 -19.07 -6.23
N PRO A 417 -22.94 -18.43 -6.99
CA PRO A 417 -22.02 -19.18 -7.87
C PRO A 417 -21.04 -20.06 -7.08
N LEU A 418 -20.62 -19.66 -5.88
CA LEU A 418 -19.73 -20.46 -5.05
C LEU A 418 -20.42 -21.71 -4.49
N VAL A 419 -21.66 -21.55 -4.01
CA VAL A 419 -22.48 -22.67 -3.53
C VAL A 419 -22.84 -23.60 -4.70
N PHE A 420 -23.14 -23.04 -5.88
CA PHE A 420 -23.38 -23.82 -7.09
C PHE A 420 -22.19 -24.69 -7.46
N GLU A 421 -20.96 -24.17 -7.42
CA GLU A 421 -19.74 -24.97 -7.67
C GLU A 421 -19.55 -26.09 -6.63
N GLU A 422 -19.79 -25.81 -5.34
CA GLU A 422 -19.69 -26.81 -4.28
C GLU A 422 -20.70 -27.95 -4.45
N ILE A 423 -21.94 -27.62 -4.83
CA ILE A 423 -22.99 -28.60 -5.11
C ILE A 423 -22.65 -29.37 -6.40
N ARG A 424 -22.13 -28.69 -7.42
CA ARG A 424 -21.73 -29.32 -8.68
C ARG A 424 -20.70 -30.42 -8.45
N LEU A 425 -19.67 -30.16 -7.65
CA LEU A 425 -18.65 -31.18 -7.34
C LEU A 425 -19.26 -32.39 -6.61
N GLN A 426 -20.22 -32.17 -5.71
CA GLN A 426 -20.93 -33.26 -5.03
C GLN A 426 -21.78 -34.08 -6.02
N VAL A 427 -22.48 -33.41 -6.93
CA VAL A 427 -23.28 -34.07 -7.98
C VAL A 427 -22.39 -34.83 -8.95
N ASP A 428 -21.24 -34.28 -9.35
CA ASP A 428 -20.27 -34.94 -10.23
C ASP A 428 -19.77 -36.26 -9.62
N GLU A 429 -19.45 -36.26 -8.32
CA GLU A 429 -19.08 -37.47 -7.59
C GLU A 429 -20.24 -38.49 -7.57
N GLU A 430 -21.46 -38.06 -7.23
CA GLU A 430 -22.66 -38.92 -7.21
C GLU A 430 -22.96 -39.53 -8.60
N MET A 431 -22.91 -38.71 -9.65
CA MET A 431 -23.18 -39.12 -11.03
C MET A 431 -22.11 -40.06 -11.57
N SER A 432 -20.84 -39.87 -11.22
CA SER A 432 -19.77 -40.80 -11.60
C SER A 432 -19.98 -42.20 -11.02
N VAL A 433 -20.45 -42.29 -9.77
CA VAL A 433 -20.80 -43.55 -9.11
C VAL A 433 -22.03 -44.20 -9.75
N LEU A 434 -23.07 -43.41 -10.03
CA LEU A 434 -24.27 -43.90 -10.71
C LEU A 434 -23.94 -44.46 -12.10
N LEU A 435 -23.09 -43.76 -12.86
CA LEU A 435 -22.66 -44.20 -14.18
C LEU A 435 -21.83 -45.48 -14.13
N GLN A 436 -20.93 -45.61 -13.15
CA GLN A 436 -20.20 -46.86 -12.95
C GLN A 436 -21.15 -48.04 -12.68
N ASN A 437 -22.17 -47.82 -11.84
CA ASN A 437 -23.19 -48.84 -11.57
C ASN A 437 -24.02 -49.19 -12.83
N LEU A 438 -24.38 -48.21 -13.65
CA LEU A 438 -25.10 -48.42 -14.91
C LEU A 438 -24.24 -49.19 -15.93
N LYS A 439 -22.94 -48.86 -16.05
CA LYS A 439 -22.00 -49.60 -16.88
C LYS A 439 -21.86 -51.06 -16.42
N ASP A 440 -21.70 -51.28 -15.11
CA ASP A 440 -21.62 -52.63 -14.54
C ASP A 440 -22.91 -53.44 -14.79
N MET A 441 -24.09 -52.79 -14.77
CA MET A 441 -25.38 -53.43 -15.11
C MET A 441 -25.48 -53.80 -16.59
N VAL A 442 -25.12 -52.90 -17.51
CA VAL A 442 -25.12 -53.18 -18.95
C VAL A 442 -24.12 -54.29 -19.30
N GLU A 443 -22.94 -54.29 -18.67
CA GLU A 443 -21.96 -55.36 -18.78
C GLU A 443 -22.48 -56.68 -18.20
N ALA A 444 -23.19 -56.65 -17.07
CA ALA A 444 -23.81 -57.83 -16.48
C ALA A 444 -24.94 -58.39 -17.35
N GLU A 445 -25.77 -57.55 -17.98
CA GLU A 445 -26.79 -57.99 -18.95
C GLU A 445 -26.16 -58.60 -20.21
N ARG A 446 -25.09 -58.00 -20.72
CA ARG A 446 -24.29 -58.58 -21.82
C ARG A 446 -23.67 -59.91 -21.42
N ALA A 447 -23.13 -60.02 -20.20
CA ALA A 447 -22.57 -61.25 -19.65
C ALA A 447 -23.64 -62.31 -19.34
N ALA A 448 -24.89 -61.92 -19.09
CA ALA A 448 -26.03 -62.82 -18.93
C ALA A 448 -26.57 -63.33 -20.29
N LYS A 449 -26.52 -62.50 -21.34
CA LYS A 449 -26.87 -62.88 -22.73
C LYS A 449 -25.80 -63.76 -23.40
N LEU A 450 -24.54 -63.66 -22.98
CA LEU A 450 -23.41 -64.46 -23.48
C LEU A 450 -22.95 -65.46 -22.39
N GLY A 451 -23.45 -66.69 -22.43
CA GLY A 451 -23.10 -67.72 -21.44
C GLY A 451 -21.59 -68.00 -21.30
N LYS A 452 -21.11 -67.90 -20.04
CA LYS A 452 -19.87 -68.47 -19.44
C LYS A 452 -18.51 -67.94 -19.93
N LYS A 453 -17.68 -67.42 -19.02
CA LYS A 453 -16.67 -68.13 -18.17
C LYS A 453 -15.66 -67.11 -17.60
N GLY A 454 -15.38 -67.22 -16.30
CA GLY A 454 -14.47 -66.31 -15.60
C GLY A 454 -12.99 -66.42 -16.02
N LYS A 455 -12.24 -65.34 -15.79
CA LYS A 455 -10.77 -65.39 -15.64
C LYS A 455 -10.25 -64.22 -14.80
N LYS A 456 -9.57 -64.57 -13.70
CA LYS A 456 -8.73 -63.74 -12.82
C LYS A 456 -7.96 -62.63 -13.56
N LYS A 457 -8.00 -61.39 -13.08
CA LYS A 457 -7.01 -60.36 -13.40
C LYS A 457 -6.07 -60.12 -12.21
N LYS A 458 -4.78 -60.39 -12.49
CA LYS A 458 -3.62 -60.17 -11.64
C LYS A 458 -3.50 -58.71 -11.19
N GLY A 459 -3.00 -58.52 -9.98
CA GLY A 459 -2.70 -57.22 -9.38
C GLY A 459 -1.83 -56.33 -10.27
N LYS A 460 -2.17 -55.04 -10.29
CA LYS A 460 -1.41 -53.98 -10.96
C LYS A 460 -0.48 -53.33 -9.94
N LYS A 461 0.81 -53.52 -10.23
CA LYS A 461 2.01 -52.88 -9.66
C LYS A 461 1.79 -51.42 -9.23
N LYS A 462 2.14 -51.10 -7.98
CA LYS A 462 2.45 -49.73 -7.50
C LYS A 462 3.41 -49.05 -8.49
N LYS A 463 2.98 -47.95 -9.11
CA LYS A 463 3.84 -47.03 -9.85
C LYS A 463 4.66 -46.26 -8.81
N LYS A 464 5.98 -46.51 -8.76
CA LYS A 464 6.94 -45.73 -7.97
C LYS A 464 6.80 -44.26 -8.36
N GLY A 465 6.62 -43.40 -7.37
CA GLY A 465 6.67 -41.94 -7.52
C GLY A 465 7.96 -41.52 -8.23
N LYS A 466 7.80 -40.70 -9.27
CA LYS A 466 8.88 -40.04 -10.00
C LYS A 466 9.43 -38.96 -9.06
N LYS A 467 10.60 -39.22 -8.48
CA LYS A 467 11.32 -38.24 -7.66
C LYS A 467 11.73 -37.10 -8.57
N GLU A 468 11.14 -35.92 -8.38
CA GLU A 468 11.55 -34.70 -9.06
C GLU A 468 13.04 -34.45 -8.82
N LYS A 469 13.76 -34.18 -9.91
CA LYS A 469 15.13 -33.69 -9.89
C LYS A 469 15.05 -32.23 -9.43
N LYS A 470 15.14 -31.98 -8.12
CA LYS A 470 15.46 -30.64 -7.60
C LYS A 470 16.79 -30.21 -8.23
N GLY A 471 16.75 -29.21 -9.10
CA GLY A 471 17.95 -28.51 -9.56
C GLY A 471 18.77 -28.09 -8.35
N LYS A 472 20.10 -28.12 -8.47
CA LYS A 472 21.05 -27.63 -7.46
C LYS A 472 20.78 -26.13 -7.17
N LYS A 473 19.78 -25.82 -6.34
CA LYS A 473 19.79 -24.60 -5.54
C LYS A 473 20.85 -24.81 -4.45
N ARG A 474 21.70 -23.80 -4.25
CA ARG A 474 22.76 -23.80 -3.24
C ARG A 474 22.16 -24.26 -1.89
N LYS A 475 22.82 -25.20 -1.20
CA LYS A 475 22.40 -25.68 0.12
C LYS A 475 22.34 -24.47 1.06
N ASP A 476 21.15 -24.17 1.56
CA ASP A 476 20.93 -23.15 2.57
C ASP A 476 21.66 -23.58 3.86
N PRO A 477 22.67 -22.81 4.35
CA PRO A 477 23.41 -23.15 5.56
C PRO A 477 22.57 -23.10 6.85
N THR A 478 21.33 -22.62 6.79
CA THR A 478 20.39 -22.50 7.91
C THR A 478 19.12 -23.35 7.75
N ALA A 479 19.09 -24.32 6.82
CA ALA A 479 17.87 -25.07 6.51
C ALA A 479 17.26 -25.81 7.72
N ASP A 480 18.08 -26.21 8.69
CA ASP A 480 17.66 -27.01 9.84
C ASP A 480 17.22 -26.17 11.07
N ARG A 481 17.25 -24.82 10.98
CA ARG A 481 16.89 -23.90 12.09
C ARG A 481 15.51 -23.28 11.90
N SER A 482 14.76 -23.10 12.99
CA SER A 482 13.45 -22.43 12.99
C SER A 482 13.60 -20.91 12.77
N ILE A 483 12.58 -20.30 12.14
CA ILE A 483 12.57 -18.86 11.82
C ILE A 483 12.59 -18.02 13.10
N GLU A 484 11.85 -18.44 14.13
CA GLU A 484 11.80 -17.76 15.44
C GLU A 484 13.18 -17.71 16.12
N SER A 485 13.97 -18.78 16.00
CA SER A 485 15.34 -18.80 16.52
C SER A 485 16.24 -17.83 15.76
N LEU A 486 16.11 -17.77 14.42
CA LEU A 486 16.86 -16.83 13.60
C LEU A 486 16.45 -15.38 13.90
N PHE A 487 15.16 -15.14 14.12
CA PHE A 487 14.60 -13.85 14.47
C PHE A 487 15.12 -13.36 15.82
N ALA A 488 15.08 -14.20 16.85
CA ALA A 488 15.62 -13.87 18.16
C ALA A 488 17.14 -13.60 18.12
N GLU A 489 17.89 -14.35 17.30
CA GLU A 489 19.33 -14.10 17.09
C GLU A 489 19.58 -12.74 16.43
N LEU A 490 18.81 -12.39 15.39
CA LEU A 490 18.93 -11.09 14.71
C LEU A 490 18.56 -9.92 15.62
N VAL A 491 17.53 -10.07 16.46
CA VAL A 491 17.17 -9.06 17.47
C VAL A 491 18.27 -8.93 18.51
N SER A 492 18.80 -10.04 19.05
CA SER A 492 19.89 -9.99 20.04
C SER A 492 21.15 -9.28 19.53
N ASN A 493 21.42 -9.40 18.22
CA ASN A 493 22.52 -8.72 17.55
C ASN A 493 22.16 -7.31 17.07
N GLY A 494 20.96 -6.80 17.37
CA GLY A 494 20.51 -5.45 17.03
C GLY A 494 20.35 -5.21 15.53
N ILE A 495 20.31 -6.26 14.70
CA ILE A 495 20.10 -6.14 13.25
C ILE A 495 18.63 -5.90 12.96
N LEU A 496 17.74 -6.65 13.59
CA LEU A 496 16.32 -6.41 13.49
C LEU A 496 15.94 -5.45 14.63
N GLN A 497 15.44 -4.26 14.25
CA GLN A 497 15.16 -3.16 15.18
C GLN A 497 13.68 -2.76 15.11
N PRO A 498 13.10 -2.27 16.23
CA PRO A 498 11.79 -1.64 16.19
C PRO A 498 11.86 -0.35 15.36
N CYS A 499 10.90 -0.15 14.47
CA CYS A 499 10.83 1.04 13.64
C CYS A 499 10.14 2.17 14.42
N PRO A 500 10.72 3.39 14.50
CA PRO A 500 10.03 4.53 15.09
C PRO A 500 8.84 4.96 14.22
N HIS A 501 7.81 5.51 14.86
CA HIS A 501 6.61 5.99 14.18
C HIS A 501 6.88 7.34 13.48
N VAL A 502 7.40 7.27 12.26
CA VAL A 502 7.77 8.41 11.40
C VAL A 502 6.94 8.39 10.12
N HIS A 503 6.51 9.56 9.64
CA HIS A 503 5.82 9.70 8.36
C HIS A 503 6.73 10.35 7.30
N VAL A 504 6.52 10.01 6.02
CA VAL A 504 7.22 10.69 4.90
C VAL A 504 6.97 12.21 4.89
N ARG A 505 5.85 12.67 5.47
CA ARG A 505 5.51 14.10 5.57
C ARG A 505 6.37 14.83 6.61
N ASP A 506 6.98 14.12 7.55
CA ASP A 506 7.92 14.68 8.51
C ASP A 506 9.23 15.11 7.82
N TYR A 507 9.47 14.67 6.58
CA TYR A 507 10.56 15.14 5.73
C TYR A 507 10.24 16.53 5.14
N LEU A 508 10.62 17.56 5.88
CA LEU A 508 10.35 18.95 5.57
C LEU A 508 11.06 19.42 4.28
N GLY A 509 10.29 20.05 3.38
CA GLY A 509 10.85 20.72 2.20
C GLY A 509 9.78 21.09 1.18
N SER A 510 10.05 22.16 0.43
CA SER A 510 9.14 22.74 -0.57
C SER A 510 9.27 22.05 -1.94
N PRO A 511 8.21 22.03 -2.76
CA PRO A 511 8.28 21.62 -4.16
C PRO A 511 9.16 22.58 -4.98
N ALA A 512 9.71 22.09 -6.10
CA ALA A 512 10.35 22.93 -7.10
C ALA A 512 9.27 23.65 -7.92
N PHE A 513 9.51 24.93 -8.24
CA PHE A 513 8.56 25.76 -9.01
C PHE A 513 9.15 26.33 -10.30
N MET A 514 10.46 26.17 -10.53
CA MET A 514 11.18 26.74 -11.68
C MET A 514 11.99 25.69 -12.44
N GLN A 515 11.69 24.41 -12.25
CA GLN A 515 12.46 23.31 -12.80
C GLN A 515 12.46 23.33 -14.33
N ALA A 516 11.28 23.50 -14.93
CA ALA A 516 11.14 23.60 -16.39
C ALA A 516 11.89 24.81 -16.98
N THR A 517 12.00 25.91 -16.23
CA THR A 517 12.73 27.10 -16.66
C THR A 517 14.24 26.87 -16.62
N LEU A 518 14.74 26.16 -15.60
CA LEU A 518 16.15 25.78 -15.50
C LEU A 518 16.55 24.80 -16.60
N GLU A 519 15.70 23.83 -16.92
CA GLU A 519 15.91 22.88 -18.01
C GLU A 519 15.99 23.58 -19.37
N LYS A 520 15.11 24.56 -19.62
CA LYS A 520 15.17 25.42 -20.83
C LYS A 520 16.47 26.23 -20.91
N ALA A 521 17.04 26.59 -19.77
CA ALA A 521 18.34 27.25 -19.69
C ALA A 521 19.54 26.27 -19.83
N GLY A 522 19.29 24.97 -20.04
CA GLY A 522 20.33 23.95 -20.16
C GLY A 522 20.96 23.54 -18.82
N ILE A 523 20.38 23.97 -17.70
CA ILE A 523 20.82 23.60 -16.36
C ILE A 523 20.00 22.37 -15.94
N ILE A 524 20.67 21.28 -15.57
CA ILE A 524 19.99 20.12 -14.97
C ILE A 524 19.66 20.51 -13.53
N PRO A 525 18.37 20.67 -13.18
CA PRO A 525 17.97 21.12 -11.85
C PRO A 525 18.09 19.99 -10.83
N ASP A 526 18.47 20.35 -9.61
CA ASP A 526 18.48 19.42 -8.49
C ASP A 526 17.04 19.00 -8.10
N ALA A 527 16.90 17.76 -7.62
CA ALA A 527 15.61 17.25 -7.19
C ALA A 527 15.07 17.99 -5.96
N SER A 528 13.77 18.31 -5.98
CA SER A 528 13.09 18.86 -4.81
C SER A 528 12.82 17.78 -3.77
N MET A 529 12.84 18.18 -2.49
CA MET A 529 12.46 17.32 -1.37
C MET A 529 11.05 16.72 -1.53
N ALA A 530 10.11 17.48 -2.12
CA ALA A 530 8.75 16.98 -2.38
C ALA A 530 8.75 15.86 -3.44
N GLN A 531 9.59 15.99 -4.47
CA GLN A 531 9.76 14.95 -5.48
C GLN A 531 10.41 13.70 -4.89
N VAL A 532 11.37 13.86 -3.97
CA VAL A 532 11.94 12.72 -3.22
C VAL A 532 10.85 12.00 -2.43
N ARG A 533 9.96 12.72 -1.72
CA ARG A 533 8.81 12.11 -1.03
C ARG A 533 7.91 11.31 -1.98
N ALA A 534 7.59 11.87 -3.14
CA ALA A 534 6.74 11.24 -4.14
C ALA A 534 7.39 9.96 -4.70
N VAL A 535 8.66 10.04 -5.13
CA VAL A 535 9.44 8.89 -5.65
C VAL A 535 9.53 7.74 -4.64
N LEU A 536 9.77 8.05 -3.36
CA LEU A 536 9.82 7.01 -2.32
C LEU A 536 8.45 6.39 -2.06
N THR A 537 7.39 7.19 -2.14
CA THR A 537 6.03 6.68 -2.01
C THR A 537 5.68 5.75 -3.17
N GLU A 538 5.96 6.17 -4.41
CA GLU A 538 5.70 5.44 -5.65
C GLU A 538 6.48 4.12 -5.74
N TYR A 539 7.79 4.14 -5.52
CA TYR A 539 8.63 2.97 -5.77
C TYR A 539 8.86 2.07 -4.56
N ALA A 540 8.70 2.60 -3.33
CA ALA A 540 8.92 1.82 -2.11
C ALA A 540 7.61 1.48 -1.41
N ILE A 541 6.82 2.49 -1.03
CA ILE A 541 5.70 2.30 -0.10
C ILE A 541 4.53 1.62 -0.79
N LEU A 542 4.10 2.09 -1.96
CA LEU A 542 2.95 1.53 -2.68
C LEU A 542 3.15 0.04 -3.05
N PRO A 543 4.30 -0.39 -3.60
CA PRO A 543 4.52 -1.80 -3.92
C PRO A 543 4.79 -2.69 -2.71
N LEU A 544 5.14 -2.14 -1.54
CA LEU A 544 5.27 -2.92 -0.30
C LEU A 544 3.94 -3.04 0.46
N GLY A 545 3.04 -2.08 0.28
CA GLY A 545 1.78 -2.00 1.01
C GLY A 545 0.69 -2.96 0.51
N SER A 546 0.62 -3.22 -0.80
CA SER A 546 -0.31 -4.20 -1.39
C SER A 546 0.40 -5.22 -2.26
N GLN A 547 0.09 -6.49 -2.02
CA GLN A 547 0.61 -7.62 -2.79
C GLN A 547 0.14 -7.58 -4.25
N TYR A 548 -1.09 -7.12 -4.49
CA TYR A 548 -1.66 -6.97 -5.82
C TYR A 548 -0.81 -6.04 -6.70
N ILE A 549 -0.41 -4.90 -6.13
CA ILE A 549 0.44 -3.91 -6.81
C ILE A 549 1.85 -4.49 -6.98
N HIS A 550 2.39 -5.15 -5.96
CA HIS A 550 3.73 -5.75 -6.00
C HIS A 550 3.93 -6.74 -7.16
N GLU A 551 2.91 -7.55 -7.45
CA GLU A 551 3.00 -8.61 -8.47
C GLU A 551 2.84 -8.09 -9.90
N ARG A 552 2.04 -7.04 -10.08
CA ARG A 552 1.61 -6.56 -11.41
C ARG A 552 2.29 -5.27 -11.85
N ALA A 553 2.65 -4.39 -10.91
CA ALA A 553 3.21 -3.08 -11.23
C ALA A 553 4.72 -3.12 -11.44
N PRO A 554 5.29 -2.18 -12.23
CA PRO A 554 6.73 -1.99 -12.27
C PRO A 554 7.23 -1.48 -10.91
N TYR A 555 8.04 -2.27 -10.22
CA TYR A 555 8.63 -1.89 -8.92
C TYR A 555 10.15 -2.04 -8.89
N GLN A 556 10.78 -1.30 -7.98
CA GLN A 556 12.22 -1.26 -7.78
C GLN A 556 12.57 -2.10 -6.55
N LYS A 557 13.54 -2.99 -6.71
CA LYS A 557 14.00 -3.88 -5.63
C LYS A 557 14.93 -3.16 -4.65
N SER A 558 15.59 -2.11 -5.11
CA SER A 558 16.56 -1.36 -4.32
C SER A 558 16.44 0.13 -4.60
N ILE A 559 16.58 0.94 -3.56
CA ILE A 559 16.60 2.40 -3.63
C ILE A 559 17.92 2.88 -3.05
N LEU A 560 18.58 3.80 -3.77
CA LEU A 560 19.79 4.47 -3.31
C LEU A 560 19.46 5.91 -2.94
N LEU A 561 19.65 6.26 -1.67
CA LEU A 561 19.55 7.61 -1.14
C LEU A 561 20.93 8.26 -1.10
N TYR A 562 21.20 9.17 -2.02
CA TYR A 562 22.45 9.92 -2.10
C TYR A 562 22.26 11.35 -1.57
N GLY A 563 23.27 11.93 -0.91
CA GLY A 563 23.24 13.32 -0.46
C GLY A 563 24.32 13.64 0.58
N ALA A 564 24.34 14.85 1.11
CA ALA A 564 25.24 15.22 2.20
C ALA A 564 24.88 14.48 3.51
N GLU A 565 25.73 14.60 4.54
CA GLU A 565 25.39 14.12 5.88
C GLU A 565 24.17 14.87 6.45
N ARG A 566 23.44 14.21 7.35
CA ARG A 566 22.32 14.80 8.12
C ARG A 566 21.16 15.36 7.30
N THR A 567 21.03 14.94 6.04
CA THR A 567 19.91 15.36 5.19
C THR A 567 18.65 14.49 5.36
N GLY A 568 18.56 13.67 6.41
CA GLY A 568 17.34 12.89 6.72
C GLY A 568 17.22 11.53 6.01
N LYS A 569 18.29 10.98 5.43
CA LYS A 569 18.26 9.67 4.75
C LYS A 569 17.77 8.52 5.64
N THR A 570 18.24 8.49 6.90
CA THR A 570 17.79 7.52 7.92
C THR A 570 16.33 7.72 8.31
N LEU A 571 15.87 8.97 8.37
CA LEU A 571 14.46 9.29 8.64
C LEU A 571 13.57 8.76 7.51
N LEU A 572 13.98 8.94 6.25
CA LEU A 572 13.25 8.45 5.09
C LEU A 572 13.18 6.91 5.04
N SER A 573 14.26 6.20 5.37
CA SER A 573 14.24 4.73 5.40
C SER A 573 13.32 4.17 6.50
N GLN A 574 13.31 4.80 7.68
CA GLN A 574 12.39 4.47 8.76
C GLN A 574 10.93 4.79 8.38
N ALA A 575 10.69 5.93 7.72
CA ALA A 575 9.36 6.30 7.25
C ALA A 575 8.78 5.29 6.25
N ILE A 576 9.61 4.76 5.33
CA ILE A 576 9.20 3.69 4.39
C ILE A 576 8.78 2.42 5.15
N ALA A 577 9.58 2.00 6.13
CA ALA A 577 9.28 0.80 6.91
C ALA A 577 8.00 0.97 7.74
N ASN A 578 7.81 2.12 8.38
CA ASN A 578 6.61 2.43 9.16
C ASN A 578 5.34 2.45 8.28
N LEU A 579 5.38 3.16 7.15
CA LEU A 579 4.19 3.30 6.28
C LEU A 579 3.81 2.02 5.55
N ALA A 580 4.79 1.14 5.26
CA ALA A 580 4.54 -0.17 4.68
C ALA A 580 4.16 -1.24 5.73
N GLY A 581 4.26 -0.94 7.03
CA GLY A 581 4.14 -1.94 8.10
C GLY A 581 5.25 -3.00 8.06
N ALA A 582 6.41 -2.68 7.50
CA ALA A 582 7.47 -3.63 7.20
C ALA A 582 8.44 -3.84 8.37
N ASN A 583 9.07 -5.01 8.43
CA ASN A 583 10.17 -5.26 9.37
C ASN A 583 11.41 -4.45 8.97
N PHE A 584 12.06 -3.79 9.93
CA PHE A 584 13.25 -2.96 9.67
C PHE A 584 14.54 -3.72 10.06
N PHE A 585 15.39 -3.99 9.07
CA PHE A 585 16.69 -4.63 9.24
C PHE A 585 17.80 -3.62 9.00
N ASP A 586 18.59 -3.32 10.03
CA ASP A 586 19.75 -2.44 9.96
C ASP A 586 21.04 -3.23 9.81
N LEU A 587 21.56 -3.27 8.57
CA LEU A 587 22.83 -3.89 8.19
C LEU A 587 23.97 -2.86 8.05
N SER A 588 23.85 -1.71 8.69
CA SER A 588 24.87 -0.66 8.63
C SER A 588 26.23 -1.14 9.16
N PRO A 589 27.36 -0.65 8.60
CA PRO A 589 28.71 -0.98 9.08
C PRO A 589 28.86 -0.79 10.60
N ARG A 590 28.33 0.33 11.10
CA ARG A 590 28.36 0.67 12.54
C ARG A 590 27.71 -0.39 13.43
N ASN A 591 26.70 -1.09 12.92
CA ASN A 591 25.96 -2.11 13.66
C ASN A 591 26.53 -3.52 13.46
N THR A 592 27.15 -3.76 12.31
CA THR A 592 27.68 -5.08 11.90
C THR A 592 29.14 -5.31 12.32
N ASP A 593 29.92 -4.25 12.49
CA ASP A 593 31.31 -4.31 12.93
C ASP A 593 31.45 -4.92 14.34
N GLY A 594 32.23 -5.99 14.45
CA GLY A 594 32.55 -6.65 15.73
C GLY A 594 31.53 -7.66 16.25
N ARG A 595 30.29 -7.71 15.73
CA ARG A 595 29.26 -8.68 16.17
C ARG A 595 29.43 -10.07 15.54
N TYR A 596 29.89 -10.13 14.30
CA TYR A 596 30.11 -11.38 13.56
C TYR A 596 31.52 -11.42 12.95
N PRO A 597 32.58 -11.86 13.67
CA PRO A 597 33.91 -11.92 13.10
C PRO A 597 34.04 -13.02 12.02
N GLY A 598 34.62 -12.69 10.86
CA GLY A 598 35.05 -13.65 9.82
C GLY A 598 33.94 -14.20 8.91
N LYS A 599 33.94 -15.53 8.66
CA LYS A 599 32.95 -16.25 7.81
C LYS A 599 31.49 -16.11 8.29
N ASN A 600 31.30 -15.57 9.49
CA ASN A 600 29.99 -15.38 10.10
C ASN A 600 29.22 -14.17 9.54
N VAL A 601 29.90 -13.19 8.91
CA VAL A 601 29.21 -12.05 8.25
C VAL A 601 28.33 -12.53 7.11
N GLY A 602 28.83 -13.45 6.28
CA GLY A 602 28.04 -14.05 5.20
C GLY A 602 26.85 -14.86 5.70
N MET A 603 27.00 -15.52 6.86
CA MET A 603 25.91 -16.22 7.54
C MET A 603 24.86 -15.24 8.08
N MET A 604 25.28 -14.15 8.70
CA MET A 604 24.41 -13.08 9.20
C MET A 604 23.60 -12.45 8.07
N VAL A 605 24.24 -12.05 6.96
CA VAL A 605 23.53 -11.50 5.79
C VAL A 605 22.55 -12.53 5.24
N HIS A 606 22.96 -13.79 5.09
CA HIS A 606 22.08 -14.86 4.62
C HIS A 606 20.88 -15.07 5.56
N MET A 607 21.09 -15.05 6.87
CA MET A 607 20.02 -15.12 7.87
C MET A 607 19.06 -13.92 7.79
N ALA A 608 19.59 -12.70 7.72
CA ALA A 608 18.79 -11.48 7.61
C ALA A 608 17.91 -11.52 6.36
N PHE A 609 18.47 -11.88 5.20
CA PHE A 609 17.72 -12.01 3.95
C PHE A 609 16.72 -13.18 3.98
N LYS A 610 17.04 -14.28 4.67
CA LYS A 610 16.10 -15.39 4.84
C LYS A 610 14.89 -14.98 5.67
N VAL A 611 15.13 -14.39 6.84
CA VAL A 611 14.06 -13.90 7.73
C VAL A 611 13.25 -12.81 7.05
N ALA A 612 13.89 -11.85 6.39
CA ALA A 612 13.21 -10.76 5.68
C ALA A 612 12.31 -11.25 4.53
N ARG A 613 12.69 -12.32 3.82
CA ARG A 613 11.84 -12.93 2.78
C ARG A 613 10.65 -13.71 3.37
N THR A 614 10.84 -14.35 4.52
CA THR A 614 9.77 -15.13 5.15
C THR A 614 8.79 -14.24 5.90
N MET A 615 9.27 -13.13 6.46
CA MET A 615 8.48 -12.15 7.22
C MET A 615 8.19 -10.91 6.36
N ALA A 616 7.80 -11.11 5.10
CA ALA A 616 7.43 -10.02 4.20
C ALA A 616 6.13 -9.33 4.69
N PRO A 617 6.01 -8.00 4.60
CA PRO A 617 6.95 -7.06 3.98
C PRO A 617 8.15 -6.72 4.89
N SER A 618 9.31 -6.48 4.27
CA SER A 618 10.56 -6.17 4.99
C SER A 618 11.41 -5.13 4.26
N VAL A 619 12.07 -4.26 5.02
CA VAL A 619 13.01 -3.24 4.55
C VAL A 619 14.40 -3.54 5.11
N ILE A 620 15.37 -3.71 4.22
CA ILE A 620 16.79 -3.86 4.59
C ILE A 620 17.48 -2.53 4.35
N TYR A 621 17.94 -1.90 5.43
CA TYR A 621 18.68 -0.66 5.45
C TYR A 621 20.19 -0.91 5.54
N ILE A 622 20.96 -0.27 4.66
CA ILE A 622 22.43 -0.25 4.71
C ILE A 622 22.86 1.22 4.66
N ASP A 623 23.26 1.75 5.82
CA ASP A 623 23.85 3.08 5.91
C ASP A 623 25.29 3.09 5.38
N GLU A 624 25.76 4.23 4.90
CA GLU A 624 27.16 4.45 4.46
C GLU A 624 27.67 3.35 3.52
N ALA A 625 26.88 3.05 2.48
CA ALA A 625 27.13 1.95 1.56
C ALA A 625 28.52 2.04 0.89
N GLU A 626 29.07 3.25 0.74
CA GLU A 626 30.44 3.47 0.28
C GLU A 626 31.49 2.73 1.13
N LYS A 627 31.33 2.67 2.46
CA LYS A 627 32.26 1.96 3.35
C LYS A 627 32.22 0.45 3.13
N VAL A 628 31.04 -0.06 2.76
CA VAL A 628 30.80 -1.48 2.47
C VAL A 628 31.30 -1.87 1.07
N PHE A 629 31.07 -1.01 0.06
CA PHE A 629 31.28 -1.34 -1.35
C PHE A 629 32.57 -0.78 -1.97
N ILE A 630 33.26 0.20 -1.35
CA ILE A 630 34.50 0.78 -1.91
C ILE A 630 35.77 0.13 -1.33
N SER A 631 35.69 -0.47 -0.14
CA SER A 631 36.86 -1.04 0.56
C SER A 631 37.48 -2.27 -0.13
N ASP A 632 38.68 -2.11 -0.69
CA ASP A 632 39.64 -3.12 -1.21
C ASP A 632 39.11 -4.26 -2.09
N LYS A 633 39.69 -4.44 -3.30
CA LYS A 633 39.38 -5.54 -4.26
C LYS A 633 39.37 -6.96 -3.65
N LYS A 634 40.07 -7.19 -2.54
CA LYS A 634 40.06 -8.47 -1.79
C LYS A 634 38.84 -8.63 -0.87
N LYS A 635 38.44 -7.59 -0.12
CA LYS A 635 37.24 -7.60 0.75
C LYS A 635 35.95 -7.53 -0.07
N LEU A 636 35.98 -6.76 -1.16
CA LEU A 636 34.91 -6.68 -2.16
C LEU A 636 34.55 -8.04 -2.78
N LYS A 637 35.54 -8.92 -2.99
CA LYS A 637 35.30 -10.28 -3.51
C LYS A 637 34.57 -11.18 -2.52
N GLU A 638 34.70 -10.98 -1.21
CA GLU A 638 33.99 -11.80 -0.21
C GLU A 638 32.61 -11.21 0.13
N PHE A 639 32.54 -9.94 0.49
CA PHE A 639 31.27 -9.29 0.87
C PHE A 639 30.40 -8.99 -0.36
N GLY A 640 30.99 -8.42 -1.41
CA GLY A 640 30.31 -8.12 -2.67
C GLY A 640 29.86 -9.36 -3.44
N SER A 641 30.63 -10.46 -3.45
CA SER A 641 30.17 -11.74 -4.04
C SER A 641 29.03 -12.39 -3.24
N GLN A 642 29.00 -12.21 -1.92
CA GLN A 642 27.94 -12.74 -1.07
C GLN A 642 26.66 -11.93 -1.20
N VAL A 643 26.73 -10.60 -1.13
CA VAL A 643 25.55 -9.72 -1.34
C VAL A 643 25.04 -9.83 -2.78
N SER A 644 25.91 -9.80 -3.79
CA SER A 644 25.49 -10.00 -5.19
C SER A 644 24.90 -11.40 -5.42
N SER A 645 25.49 -12.46 -4.87
CA SER A 645 24.94 -13.81 -5.05
C SER A 645 23.67 -14.07 -4.24
N VAL A 646 23.43 -13.36 -3.13
CA VAL A 646 22.18 -13.43 -2.35
C VAL A 646 21.09 -12.55 -2.94
N CYS A 647 21.42 -11.37 -3.49
CA CYS A 647 20.52 -10.54 -4.30
C CYS A 647 20.13 -11.23 -5.61
N CYS A 648 21.03 -11.95 -6.27
CA CYS A 648 20.73 -12.64 -7.54
C CYS A 648 19.88 -13.92 -7.37
N ILE A 649 19.63 -14.40 -6.13
CA ILE A 649 18.67 -15.48 -5.89
C ILE A 649 17.29 -14.85 -5.87
N GLY A 650 16.49 -15.15 -6.91
CA GLY A 650 15.14 -14.64 -7.16
C GLY A 650 14.47 -14.05 -5.92
N PHE A 651 14.38 -12.71 -5.92
CA PHE A 651 13.65 -11.97 -4.90
C PHE A 651 12.20 -12.45 -4.90
N GLY A 652 11.81 -13.12 -3.82
CA GLY A 652 10.40 -13.36 -3.49
C GLY A 652 9.73 -12.05 -3.05
N SER A 653 8.41 -12.09 -2.99
CA SER A 653 7.51 -10.95 -2.75
C SER A 653 7.85 -10.13 -1.50
N GLY A 654 7.79 -8.80 -1.63
CA GLY A 654 7.72 -7.87 -0.48
C GLY A 654 9.03 -7.46 0.20
N LEU A 655 10.18 -7.53 -0.47
CA LEU A 655 11.48 -7.06 0.07
C LEU A 655 11.96 -5.78 -0.64
N CYS A 656 12.28 -4.73 0.13
CA CYS A 656 12.92 -3.52 -0.38
C CYS A 656 14.28 -3.30 0.29
N ILE A 657 15.32 -3.00 -0.50
CA ILE A 657 16.65 -2.65 0.00
C ILE A 657 16.87 -1.15 -0.12
N VAL A 658 17.12 -0.47 1.00
CA VAL A 658 17.46 0.95 1.02
C VAL A 658 18.95 1.10 1.34
N LEU A 659 19.68 1.67 0.40
CA LEU A 659 21.10 1.98 0.52
C LEU A 659 21.23 3.49 0.71
N THR A 660 22.12 3.94 1.59
CA THR A 660 22.51 5.36 1.62
C THR A 660 23.95 5.52 1.15
N TRP A 661 24.23 6.61 0.44
CA TRP A 661 25.57 6.94 -0.01
C TRP A 661 25.99 8.34 0.41
N GLN A 662 27.22 8.47 0.90
CA GLN A 662 27.85 9.73 1.23
C GLN A 662 29.04 10.04 0.29
N PRO A 663 29.03 11.17 -0.43
CA PRO A 663 30.19 11.61 -1.20
C PRO A 663 31.29 12.19 -0.30
N ASP A 664 32.56 11.99 -0.67
CA ASP A 664 33.70 12.69 -0.06
C ASP A 664 33.59 14.21 -0.30
N GLU A 665 34.12 15.02 0.65
CA GLU A 665 33.94 16.48 0.85
C GLU A 665 34.19 17.42 -0.36
N ALA A 666 34.49 16.92 -1.55
CA ALA A 666 34.73 17.73 -2.76
C ALA A 666 33.50 17.98 -3.66
N CYS A 667 32.34 17.37 -3.38
CA CYS A 667 31.11 17.62 -4.14
C CYS A 667 29.96 18.03 -3.23
N ALA A 668 29.86 19.33 -2.96
CA ALA A 668 28.65 19.95 -2.43
C ALA A 668 27.56 19.98 -3.52
N LEU A 669 26.94 18.83 -3.81
CA LEU A 669 25.73 18.73 -4.62
C LEU A 669 24.81 17.65 -4.02
N PRO A 670 23.55 17.97 -3.70
CA PRO A 670 22.64 17.01 -3.08
C PRO A 670 21.82 16.23 -4.14
N TYR A 671 21.59 14.94 -3.86
CA TYR A 671 20.55 14.04 -4.40
C TYR A 671 20.65 13.50 -5.84
N ILE A 672 20.94 12.18 -5.95
CA ILE A 672 20.68 11.35 -7.13
C ILE A 672 20.17 9.98 -6.66
N ALA A 673 18.94 9.62 -7.04
CA ALA A 673 18.49 8.24 -7.04
C ALA A 673 19.09 7.56 -8.28
N TYR A 674 19.93 6.54 -8.11
CA TYR A 674 20.42 5.74 -9.23
C TYR A 674 19.71 4.39 -9.28
N LYS A 675 19.25 4.07 -10.48
CA LYS A 675 18.66 2.80 -10.90
C LYS A 675 19.70 1.68 -10.80
N SER A 676 19.53 0.75 -9.86
CA SER A 676 20.29 -0.51 -9.90
C SER A 676 19.64 -1.44 -10.94
N ARG A 677 20.03 -1.31 -12.21
CA ARG A 677 20.11 -2.51 -13.05
C ARG A 677 21.30 -3.28 -12.50
N CYS A 678 21.02 -4.35 -11.77
CA CYS A 678 21.95 -5.37 -11.30
C CYS A 678 23.43 -5.12 -11.64
N LEU A 679 24.23 -4.73 -10.64
CA LEU A 679 25.62 -5.16 -10.45
C LEU A 679 26.43 -5.42 -11.74
N ASN A 680 26.59 -4.40 -12.57
CA ASN A 680 27.65 -4.33 -13.57
C ASN A 680 28.26 -2.93 -13.50
N PHE A 681 29.17 -2.74 -12.55
CA PHE A 681 30.17 -1.69 -12.66
C PHE A 681 31.36 -2.26 -13.47
N PRO A 682 31.99 -1.47 -14.36
CA PRO A 682 33.13 -1.90 -15.17
C PRO A 682 34.35 -2.33 -14.33
#